data_AF-A0A5E4QRW7-F1
#
_entry.id   AF-A0A5E4QRW7-F1
#
_cell.length_a   1.000
_cell.length_b   1.000
_cell.length_c   1.000
_cell.angle_alpha   90.00
_cell.angle_beta   90.00
_cell.angle_gamma   90.00
#
_symmetry.space_group_name_H-M   'P 1'
#
loop_
_entity.id
_entity.type
_entity.pdbx_description
1 polymer ?
#
loop_
_entity_poly.entity_id
_entity_poly.type
_entity_poly.pdbx_seq_one_letter_code
_entity_poly.pdbx_strand_id
1 'polypeptide(L)'
;MVNMSRVAYSAHKVGSMHHRLRFIFATATIFGATFLLVSINDISKMFNINYNPLILVADTVNNASNHSEDSSFTIRTEGCTIPGLQPLDDSIRRYVSYPSVSVEDISSPKNDDRVSYRNCIYFNEAIEVKDEFVNIICKYNKKRVYEQFFIFVIELNSEIAGKKPKSDSSYNVVIMGIDAVSRLNFHRTMPNTLKFLKDNGAVELLGYNKVGDNTFPNLIPMLLGIRDVDINITCAPRPLSTFDNCPFIWEWFRQAGYYTALGEDSGSLGTFNYLKVGFARKPTDYYIHTFINEAEHRVGNNKDFNSNLCMNDKYFYKVLLDYVERLMITLRSRRFFGFFWEVTMSHDYLNYPMKMDQDYEKFFRRIQNENILDDTFLFLVSDHGIRWGDIRHTKQGRLEERLPFVYVLVPQSFKQNYTLAFNNLKLNSHRLTSPFDLHSTLNDLVDLDRLKDITSRSKQLYWKDRSISLFLPIPTNRSCSLAGIEDHWCTCHQARKLSTNSIEAIEASAQLIRHLNLIVDSYKMCAKLKLSETIDIMEMQSNVNDITEGIIANWREFMVVVRSSPGGGIFEATLRQDPSGWSLSGTISRLNLYGDQSRCVSNSHLKLYCFCLRVSSGFYTSNINQKALVAENMCKSYYKPLRLCSTQSSKEELKPPPPSPEKKRGLIQRFKEMYRDYWYVLVPVHMATSAIWFGGFYYAVRSGVDVVSLFESLGVSEKLMEPLKQTGVGYFALAFAMYKAVTPLRYAVTIGGTTVAIKKLTAIGWIKPVPSKERLKEMLQEKKENLHDKFNESKQHYHAQIKEKQTQVIDEMRRNNGLAIVCYATKKTAAV
;
A
#
# COMPACT_ATOMS: atom_id res chain seq x y z
N MET A 1 -37.30 -14.58 45.78
CA MET A 1 -37.90 -13.31 46.24
C MET A 1 -37.00 -12.19 45.74
N VAL A 2 -37.48 -11.38 44.78
CA VAL A 2 -37.81 -9.94 44.96
C VAL A 2 -36.53 -9.12 45.18
N ASN A 3 -36.14 -8.08 44.44
CA ASN A 3 -36.77 -7.18 43.48
C ASN A 3 -35.60 -6.48 42.76
N MET A 4 -35.79 -6.01 41.52
CA MET A 4 -35.47 -4.61 41.22
C MET A 4 -36.19 -4.21 39.94
N SER A 5 -37.22 -3.41 40.17
CA SER A 5 -38.10 -2.80 39.20
C SER A 5 -37.50 -1.48 38.68
N ARG A 6 -38.03 -1.03 37.53
CA ARG A 6 -38.00 0.34 36.97
C ARG A 6 -36.73 0.75 36.21
N VAL A 7 -36.78 0.59 34.88
CA VAL A 7 -37.05 1.72 33.97
C VAL A 7 -37.92 1.20 32.82
N ALA A 8 -39.24 1.29 33.02
CA ALA A 8 -40.19 1.39 31.94
C ALA A 8 -40.42 2.89 31.74
N TYR A 9 -40.03 3.45 30.61
CA TYR A 9 -40.77 4.52 29.94
C TYR A 9 -40.25 4.65 28.49
N SER A 10 -41.20 4.64 27.55
CA SER A 10 -41.03 4.82 26.10
C SER A 10 -40.68 3.59 25.23
N ALA A 11 -41.47 2.52 25.37
CA ALA A 11 -41.71 1.57 24.28
C ALA A 11 -43.21 1.50 23.96
N HIS A 12 -43.79 2.65 23.61
CA HIS A 12 -45.15 2.74 23.07
C HIS A 12 -45.15 3.67 21.86
N LYS A 13 -44.70 3.14 20.71
CA LYS A 13 -45.15 3.47 19.34
C LYS A 13 -44.21 2.84 18.29
N VAL A 14 -44.41 1.56 17.98
CA VAL A 14 -44.24 1.07 16.59
C VAL A 14 -45.36 0.04 16.33
N GLY A 15 -46.58 0.44 16.63
CA GLY A 15 -47.79 -0.20 16.11
C GLY A 15 -48.22 0.56 14.86
N SER A 16 -47.75 0.11 13.69
CA SER A 16 -48.30 0.35 12.34
C SER A 16 -47.15 0.34 11.33
N MET A 17 -46.71 -0.85 10.92
CA MET A 17 -45.99 -0.99 9.66
C MET A 17 -46.92 -1.71 8.70
N HIS A 18 -47.34 -0.99 7.65
CA HIS A 18 -48.34 -1.43 6.68
C HIS A 18 -48.00 -2.81 6.10
N HIS A 19 -49.01 -3.66 5.94
CA HIS A 19 -48.91 -5.01 5.35
C HIS A 19 -48.14 -5.07 4.01
N ARG A 20 -48.11 -3.96 3.26
CA ARG A 20 -47.39 -3.81 1.98
C ARG A 20 -45.86 -3.77 2.13
N LEU A 21 -45.31 -3.18 3.20
CA LEU A 21 -43.85 -3.10 3.40
C LEU A 21 -43.24 -4.46 3.81
N ARG A 22 -43.98 -5.27 4.57
CA ARG A 22 -43.57 -6.64 4.89
C ARG A 22 -43.51 -7.53 3.64
N PHE A 23 -44.42 -7.32 2.69
CA PHE A 23 -44.44 -8.00 1.40
C PHE A 23 -43.20 -7.64 0.57
N ILE A 24 -42.87 -6.35 0.50
CA ILE A 24 -41.71 -5.82 -0.26
C ILE A 24 -40.38 -6.37 0.28
N PHE A 25 -40.20 -6.34 1.61
CA PHE A 25 -39.00 -6.89 2.25
C PHE A 25 -38.87 -8.41 2.05
N ALA A 26 -39.96 -9.17 2.19
CA ALA A 26 -39.94 -10.61 1.94
C ALA A 26 -39.64 -10.94 0.47
N THR A 27 -40.21 -10.20 -0.49
CA THR A 27 -39.87 -10.36 -1.91
C THR A 27 -38.40 -10.03 -2.18
N ALA A 28 -37.86 -8.92 -1.66
CA ALA A 28 -36.47 -8.52 -1.87
C ALA A 28 -35.47 -9.58 -1.36
N THR A 29 -35.74 -10.16 -0.19
CA THR A 29 -34.87 -11.21 0.41
C THR A 29 -34.94 -12.53 -0.37
N ILE A 30 -36.12 -12.93 -0.87
CA ILE A 30 -36.30 -14.14 -1.67
C ILE A 30 -35.64 -14.00 -3.06
N PHE A 31 -35.73 -12.82 -3.67
CA PHE A 31 -35.14 -12.54 -4.99
C PHE A 31 -33.61 -12.31 -4.93
N GLY A 32 -33.10 -11.66 -3.88
CA GLY A 32 -31.65 -11.43 -3.69
C GLY A 32 -30.86 -12.69 -3.34
N ALA A 33 -31.40 -13.58 -2.49
CA ALA A 33 -30.68 -14.77 -2.04
C ALA A 33 -30.47 -15.83 -3.13
N THR A 34 -31.35 -15.88 -4.14
CA THR A 34 -31.21 -16.82 -5.27
C THR A 34 -30.19 -16.34 -6.30
N PHE A 35 -29.92 -15.03 -6.36
CA PHE A 35 -28.96 -14.41 -7.29
C PHE A 35 -27.50 -14.50 -6.77
N LEU A 36 -27.30 -14.44 -5.45
CA LEU A 36 -25.97 -14.50 -4.83
C LEU A 36 -25.30 -15.88 -4.90
N LEU A 37 -26.06 -16.98 -4.89
CA LEU A 37 -25.50 -18.34 -4.86
C LEU A 37 -24.98 -18.86 -6.21
N VAL A 38 -25.38 -18.25 -7.34
CA VAL A 38 -24.87 -18.65 -8.67
C VAL A 38 -23.62 -17.85 -9.05
N SER A 39 -23.49 -16.60 -8.61
CA SER A 39 -22.36 -15.73 -8.94
C SER A 39 -21.07 -16.06 -8.17
N ILE A 40 -21.15 -16.77 -7.05
CA ILE A 40 -19.99 -17.08 -6.20
C ILE A 40 -19.19 -18.31 -6.69
N ASN A 41 -19.77 -19.19 -7.53
CA ASN A 41 -19.12 -20.45 -7.92
C ASN A 41 -18.36 -20.43 -9.27
N ASP A 42 -18.50 -19.37 -10.09
CA ASP A 42 -17.86 -19.31 -11.43
C ASP A 42 -16.64 -18.35 -11.50
N ILE A 43 -16.39 -17.51 -10.48
CA ILE A 43 -15.21 -16.62 -10.42
C ILE A 43 -13.93 -17.39 -10.01
N SER A 44 -14.06 -18.50 -9.27
CA SER A 44 -12.93 -19.27 -8.72
C SER A 44 -12.17 -20.14 -9.75
N LYS A 45 -12.55 -20.14 -11.02
CA LYS A 45 -11.93 -20.99 -12.07
C LYS A 45 -11.23 -20.23 -13.21
N MET A 46 -11.14 -18.90 -13.15
CA MET A 46 -10.61 -18.10 -14.26
C MET A 46 -9.15 -17.62 -14.10
N PHE A 47 -8.52 -17.80 -12.94
CA PHE A 47 -7.14 -17.35 -12.71
C PHE A 47 -6.26 -18.46 -12.13
N ASN A 48 -5.68 -19.26 -13.03
CA ASN A 48 -4.62 -20.19 -12.69
C ASN A 48 -3.70 -20.32 -13.92
N ILE A 49 -2.57 -19.61 -13.95
CA ILE A 49 -1.36 -19.94 -14.73
C ILE A 49 -0.16 -19.21 -14.07
N ASN A 50 0.84 -20.02 -13.73
CA ASN A 50 2.19 -19.69 -13.27
C ASN A 50 2.99 -18.84 -14.28
N TYR A 51 3.98 -18.06 -13.82
CA TYR A 51 5.41 -18.34 -14.02
C TYR A 51 6.29 -17.25 -13.35
N ASN A 52 7.44 -17.70 -12.88
CA ASN A 52 8.50 -17.00 -12.15
C ASN A 52 9.81 -17.10 -13.02
N PRO A 53 10.98 -16.54 -12.64
CA PRO A 53 11.42 -15.13 -12.76
C PRO A 53 12.85 -15.01 -13.38
N LEU A 54 13.49 -13.84 -13.19
CA LEU A 54 14.94 -13.45 -13.25
C LEU A 54 15.39 -12.59 -14.46
N ILE A 55 16.39 -11.68 -14.43
CA ILE A 55 17.00 -10.69 -13.49
C ILE A 55 18.43 -10.35 -14.03
N LEU A 56 18.93 -9.11 -13.75
CA LEU A 56 20.34 -8.60 -13.76
C LEU A 56 21.05 -8.38 -15.14
N VAL A 57 22.00 -7.45 -15.35
CA VAL A 57 22.35 -6.12 -14.80
C VAL A 57 23.52 -5.53 -15.63
N ALA A 58 23.55 -4.18 -15.69
CA ALA A 58 24.66 -3.21 -15.71
C ALA A 58 25.93 -3.25 -16.61
N ASP A 59 26.43 -2.00 -16.74
CA ASP A 59 27.81 -1.50 -16.93
C ASP A 59 28.39 -1.47 -18.37
N THR A 60 29.15 -0.45 -18.81
CA THR A 60 30.00 0.58 -18.14
C THR A 60 30.23 1.75 -19.16
N VAL A 61 30.13 3.04 -18.79
CA VAL A 61 31.19 3.95 -18.27
C VAL A 61 32.20 4.44 -19.35
N ASN A 62 32.26 5.76 -19.66
CA ASN A 62 33.34 6.66 -19.23
C ASN A 62 33.44 8.06 -19.91
N ASN A 63 33.87 9.02 -19.08
CA ASN A 63 34.63 10.27 -19.33
C ASN A 63 33.91 11.47 -19.99
N ALA A 64 34.09 12.73 -19.55
CA ALA A 64 35.28 13.37 -18.99
C ALA A 64 34.98 14.59 -18.06
N SER A 65 36.01 14.97 -17.31
CA SER A 65 36.17 15.96 -16.24
C SER A 65 36.54 17.40 -16.68
N ASN A 66 36.30 18.43 -15.84
CA ASN A 66 37.31 19.34 -15.25
C ASN A 66 36.76 20.67 -14.66
N HIS A 67 37.45 21.14 -13.61
CA HIS A 67 37.47 22.47 -12.95
C HIS A 67 36.36 22.84 -11.95
N SER A 68 36.58 23.60 -10.88
CA SER A 68 37.61 23.70 -9.81
C SER A 68 37.21 24.91 -8.93
N GLU A 69 37.23 24.72 -7.61
CA GLU A 69 37.45 25.69 -6.52
C GLU A 69 36.42 26.77 -6.10
N ASP A 70 36.38 26.90 -4.76
CA ASP A 70 36.00 28.01 -3.87
C ASP A 70 34.53 28.38 -3.57
N SER A 71 34.09 27.99 -2.36
CA SER A 71 33.42 28.93 -1.43
C SER A 71 33.44 28.39 0.02
N SER A 72 34.55 28.59 0.74
CA SER A 72 34.58 28.50 2.21
C SER A 72 34.26 29.86 2.84
N PHE A 73 33.36 29.91 3.81
CA PHE A 73 33.06 31.12 4.59
C PHE A 73 33.62 31.01 6.01
N THR A 74 34.37 32.03 6.43
CA THR A 74 34.82 32.22 7.82
C THR A 74 34.08 33.42 8.41
N ILE A 75 33.49 33.26 9.61
CA ILE A 75 33.00 34.37 10.44
C ILE A 75 33.86 34.42 11.71
N ARG A 76 34.24 35.63 12.14
CA ARG A 76 35.03 35.89 13.35
C ARG A 76 34.20 36.64 14.39
N THR A 77 34.32 36.25 15.66
CA THR A 77 34.08 37.10 16.84
C THR A 77 35.11 36.78 17.94
N GLU A 78 35.31 37.72 18.86
CA GLU A 78 36.22 37.54 20.01
C GLU A 78 35.63 36.53 21.03
N GLY A 79 36.37 35.45 21.28
CA GLY A 79 36.10 34.48 22.33
C GLY A 79 36.10 33.01 21.89
N CYS A 80 36.01 32.71 20.58
CA CYS A 80 36.14 31.34 20.07
C CYS A 80 36.55 31.35 18.59
N THR A 81 37.66 30.67 18.28
CA THR A 81 38.12 30.46 16.90
C THR A 81 38.07 28.97 16.62
N ILE A 82 37.14 28.52 15.78
CA ILE A 82 37.07 27.12 15.32
C ILE A 82 37.87 27.02 14.02
N PRO A 83 38.95 26.21 13.94
CA PRO A 83 39.62 25.94 12.67
C PRO A 83 38.72 25.08 11.77
N GLY A 84 38.75 25.35 10.47
CA GLY A 84 37.99 24.59 9.47
C GLY A 84 38.38 23.10 9.46
N LEU A 85 37.37 22.23 9.47
CA LEU A 85 37.56 20.79 9.36
C LEU A 85 37.60 20.37 7.90
N GLN A 86 38.62 19.60 7.52
CA GLN A 86 38.69 18.90 6.24
C GLN A 86 38.07 17.50 6.38
N PRO A 87 36.94 17.20 5.73
CA PRO A 87 36.25 15.92 5.89
C PRO A 87 37.03 14.70 5.36
N LEU A 88 38.13 14.92 4.64
CA LEU A 88 38.95 13.89 4.01
C LEU A 88 40.45 14.14 4.23
N ASP A 89 40.80 14.59 5.44
CA ASP A 89 42.19 14.71 5.87
C ASP A 89 42.90 13.34 5.82
N ASP A 90 44.12 13.31 5.27
CA ASP A 90 44.91 12.09 5.09
C ASP A 90 45.22 11.35 6.40
N SER A 91 45.12 12.01 7.56
CA SER A 91 45.29 11.40 8.88
C SER A 91 44.15 10.47 9.31
N ILE A 92 42.96 10.60 8.69
CA ILE A 92 41.78 9.74 8.92
C ILE A 92 41.71 8.60 7.88
N ARG A 93 42.43 8.72 6.75
CA ARG A 93 42.45 7.72 5.67
C ARG A 93 42.89 6.31 6.10
N ARG A 94 43.64 6.23 7.21
CA ARG A 94 44.11 5.00 7.87
C ARG A 94 43.14 4.40 8.90
N TYR A 95 42.08 5.14 9.25
CA TYR A 95 40.95 4.69 10.08
C TYR A 95 39.67 4.47 9.26
N VAL A 96 39.69 4.84 7.97
CA VAL A 96 38.65 4.46 7.00
C VAL A 96 38.99 3.08 6.46
N SER A 97 38.35 2.05 7.04
CA SER A 97 38.24 0.77 6.37
C SER A 97 37.15 0.88 5.31
N TYR A 98 37.52 0.66 4.05
CA TYR A 98 36.55 0.35 3.00
C TYR A 98 36.19 -1.13 3.12
N PRO A 99 34.91 -1.50 3.23
CA PRO A 99 34.53 -2.90 3.06
C PRO A 99 34.93 -3.35 1.66
N SER A 100 35.68 -4.45 1.64
CA SER A 100 35.98 -5.23 0.46
C SER A 100 34.70 -5.76 -0.19
N VAL A 101 34.70 -5.58 -1.51
CA VAL A 101 34.02 -6.28 -2.60
C VAL A 101 33.18 -7.52 -2.26
N SER A 102 31.98 -7.52 -2.85
CA SER A 102 31.09 -8.65 -3.20
C SER A 102 30.51 -9.48 -2.05
N VAL A 103 29.22 -9.23 -1.76
CA VAL A 103 28.30 -10.34 -1.53
C VAL A 103 28.23 -11.10 -2.86
N GLU A 104 28.69 -12.36 -2.89
CA GLU A 104 28.51 -13.23 -4.04
C GLU A 104 27.02 -13.28 -4.43
N ASP A 105 26.82 -13.13 -5.74
CA ASP A 105 25.55 -12.95 -6.43
C ASP A 105 24.60 -14.14 -6.24
N ILE A 106 23.48 -13.93 -5.53
CA ILE A 106 22.34 -14.85 -5.55
C ILE A 106 21.01 -14.04 -5.47
N SER A 107 20.15 -14.31 -6.46
CA SER A 107 18.69 -14.08 -6.59
C SER A 107 18.07 -12.69 -6.83
N SER A 108 18.71 -11.54 -6.54
CA SER A 108 18.05 -10.21 -6.71
C SER A 108 18.98 -9.05 -7.12
N PRO A 109 18.56 -8.12 -8.02
CA PRO A 109 19.33 -6.94 -8.38
C PRO A 109 19.34 -5.87 -7.27
N LYS A 110 18.43 -5.94 -6.29
CA LYS A 110 18.40 -5.05 -5.12
C LYS A 110 19.20 -5.68 -3.99
N ASN A 111 20.19 -4.95 -3.44
CA ASN A 111 21.10 -5.47 -2.42
C ASN A 111 20.37 -6.00 -1.17
N ASP A 112 19.34 -5.28 -0.72
CA ASP A 112 18.60 -5.56 0.52
C ASP A 112 17.72 -6.83 0.43
N ASP A 113 17.45 -7.29 -0.79
CA ASP A 113 16.59 -8.45 -1.07
C ASP A 113 17.41 -9.72 -1.36
N ARG A 114 18.74 -9.66 -1.31
CA ARG A 114 19.63 -10.79 -1.64
C ARG A 114 19.62 -11.82 -0.51
N VAL A 115 19.47 -13.09 -0.86
CA VAL A 115 19.38 -14.19 0.10
C VAL A 115 20.33 -15.30 -0.30
N SER A 116 21.08 -15.81 0.69
CA SER A 116 21.88 -17.03 0.55
C SER A 116 21.39 -18.08 1.55
N TYR A 117 20.97 -19.24 1.04
CA TYR A 117 20.53 -20.37 1.85
C TYR A 117 21.71 -21.28 2.16
N ARG A 118 21.85 -21.69 3.42
CA ARG A 118 22.74 -22.79 3.81
C ARG A 118 22.23 -24.13 3.24
N ASN A 119 23.09 -25.15 3.23
CA ASN A 119 22.70 -26.51 2.86
C ASN A 119 21.52 -26.99 3.70
N CYS A 120 20.54 -27.63 3.07
CA CYS A 120 19.37 -28.16 3.77
C CYS A 120 19.78 -29.26 4.77
N ILE A 121 19.30 -29.13 6.01
CA ILE A 121 19.43 -30.15 7.05
C ILE A 121 18.13 -30.97 7.06
N TYR A 122 18.24 -32.27 6.82
CA TYR A 122 17.09 -33.18 6.82
C TYR A 122 16.81 -33.70 8.23
N PHE A 123 15.54 -33.68 8.65
CA PHE A 123 15.09 -34.21 9.92
C PHE A 123 13.67 -34.81 9.77
N ASN A 124 13.30 -35.74 10.66
CA ASN A 124 12.02 -36.46 10.59
C ASN A 124 11.02 -36.09 11.69
N GLU A 125 11.49 -35.67 12.87
CA GLU A 125 10.63 -35.35 14.01
C GLU A 125 10.92 -33.94 14.54
N ALA A 126 12.11 -33.73 15.11
CA ALA A 126 12.54 -32.47 15.67
C ALA A 126 13.96 -32.12 15.24
N ILE A 127 14.28 -30.84 15.26
CA ILE A 127 15.61 -30.29 15.03
C ILE A 127 15.83 -29.13 16.01
N GLU A 128 17.05 -29.04 16.53
CA GLU A 128 17.48 -27.87 17.29
C GLU A 128 17.68 -26.70 16.33
N VAL A 129 17.01 -25.57 16.58
CA VAL A 129 17.15 -24.38 15.76
C VAL A 129 18.32 -23.54 16.25
N LYS A 130 19.34 -23.38 15.40
CA LYS A 130 20.56 -22.60 15.66
C LYS A 130 20.64 -21.29 14.87
N ASP A 131 19.71 -21.09 13.95
CA ASP A 131 19.68 -19.96 13.02
C ASP A 131 18.47 -19.06 13.32
N GLU A 132 18.67 -17.74 13.16
CA GLU A 132 17.64 -16.72 13.41
C GLU A 132 16.45 -16.88 12.44
N PHE A 133 16.75 -17.22 11.18
CA PHE A 133 15.79 -17.37 10.10
C PHE A 133 15.83 -18.79 9.54
N VAL A 134 14.69 -19.46 9.51
CA VAL A 134 14.57 -20.84 9.04
C VAL A 134 13.44 -20.97 8.03
N ASN A 135 13.71 -21.65 6.92
CA ASN A 135 12.68 -22.15 6.00
C ASN A 135 12.57 -23.68 6.16
N ILE A 136 11.36 -24.17 6.44
CA ILE A 136 11.03 -25.59 6.54
C ILE A 136 10.24 -26.01 5.31
N ILE A 137 10.72 -27.04 4.62
CA ILE A 137 10.06 -27.62 3.44
C ILE A 137 9.78 -29.10 3.70
N CYS A 138 8.51 -29.50 3.70
CA CYS A 138 8.13 -30.92 3.76
C CYS A 138 7.85 -31.46 2.36
N LYS A 139 8.37 -32.65 2.06
CA LYS A 139 8.18 -33.34 0.78
C LYS A 139 7.56 -34.71 1.01
N TYR A 140 6.50 -35.02 0.26
CA TYR A 140 5.93 -36.36 0.18
C TYR A 140 6.05 -36.87 -1.26
N ASN A 141 6.64 -38.05 -1.47
CA ASN A 141 6.92 -38.61 -2.80
C ASN A 141 7.60 -37.60 -3.74
N LYS A 142 8.61 -36.89 -3.24
CA LYS A 142 9.36 -35.81 -3.94
C LYS A 142 8.52 -34.56 -4.29
N LYS A 143 7.22 -34.53 -3.99
CA LYS A 143 6.37 -33.34 -4.15
C LYS A 143 6.42 -32.51 -2.87
N ARG A 144 6.68 -31.21 -3.00
CA ARG A 144 6.55 -30.27 -1.88
C ARG A 144 5.08 -30.18 -1.46
N VAL A 145 4.82 -30.46 -0.18
CA VAL A 145 3.47 -30.42 0.40
C VAL A 145 3.30 -29.31 1.44
N TYR A 146 4.41 -28.81 1.98
CA TYR A 146 4.43 -27.74 2.96
C TYR A 146 5.70 -26.90 2.79
N GLU A 147 5.56 -25.60 2.98
CA GLU A 147 6.65 -24.66 3.10
C GLU A 147 6.25 -23.58 4.10
N GLN A 148 7.13 -23.28 5.07
CA GLN A 148 6.89 -22.22 6.04
C GLN A 148 8.20 -21.62 6.53
N PHE A 149 8.13 -20.34 6.86
CA PHE A 149 9.22 -19.54 7.40
C PHE A 149 9.02 -19.33 8.90
N PHE A 150 10.13 -19.38 9.63
CA PHE A 150 10.17 -19.19 11.08
C PHE A 150 11.27 -18.22 11.43
N ILE A 151 10.93 -17.29 12.32
CA ILE A 151 11.85 -16.31 12.89
C ILE A 151 12.03 -16.57 14.38
N PHE A 152 13.29 -16.54 14.81
CA PHE A 152 13.72 -16.74 16.18
C PHE A 152 14.59 -15.57 16.61
N VAL A 153 14.72 -15.35 17.92
CA VAL A 153 15.63 -14.36 18.47
C VAL A 153 16.84 -15.10 19.00
N ILE A 154 18.03 -14.74 18.50
CA ILE A 154 19.30 -15.24 19.00
C ILE A 154 20.03 -14.06 19.64
N GLU A 155 20.38 -14.15 20.91
CA GLU A 155 21.18 -13.11 21.56
C GLU A 155 22.55 -13.02 20.88
N LEU A 156 22.81 -11.89 20.24
CA LEU A 156 24.07 -11.63 19.56
C LEU A 156 25.17 -11.33 20.60
N ASN A 157 26.35 -11.92 20.41
CA ASN A 157 27.55 -11.54 21.16
C ASN A 157 28.15 -10.29 20.50
N SER A 158 27.67 -9.10 20.86
CA SER A 158 28.26 -7.84 20.39
C SER A 158 29.43 -7.40 21.29
N GLU A 159 30.54 -7.01 20.68
CA GLU A 159 31.67 -6.36 21.38
C GLU A 159 31.33 -4.93 21.85
N ILE A 160 30.45 -4.21 21.13
CA ILE A 160 30.09 -2.80 21.40
C ILE A 160 28.92 -2.68 22.40
N ALA A 161 27.82 -3.40 22.20
CA ALA A 161 26.68 -3.48 23.12
C ALA A 161 26.99 -4.37 24.36
N GLY A 162 27.85 -3.84 25.24
CA GLY A 162 28.26 -4.45 26.51
C GLY A 162 27.11 -4.58 27.53
N LYS A 163 27.26 -5.50 28.50
CA LYS A 163 26.33 -5.67 29.63
C LYS A 163 26.08 -4.33 30.34
N LYS A 164 24.82 -4.02 30.69
CA LYS A 164 24.42 -2.85 31.51
C LYS A 164 25.41 -2.70 32.69
N PRO A 165 26.17 -1.60 32.81
CA PRO A 165 26.90 -1.32 34.04
C PRO A 165 25.91 -1.18 35.19
N LYS A 166 26.22 -1.72 36.37
CA LYS A 166 25.34 -1.65 37.56
C LYS A 166 25.04 -0.22 38.03
N SER A 167 25.77 0.78 37.55
CA SER A 167 25.64 2.20 37.93
C SER A 167 24.84 3.04 36.93
N ASP A 168 24.26 2.44 35.87
CA ASP A 168 23.78 3.20 34.72
C ASP A 168 22.26 3.35 34.69
N SER A 169 21.79 4.61 34.65
CA SER A 169 20.37 4.98 34.72
C SER A 169 19.65 4.95 33.38
N SER A 170 20.04 4.06 32.45
CA SER A 170 19.50 4.00 31.09
C SER A 170 18.18 3.22 30.98
N TYR A 171 17.32 3.62 30.05
CA TYR A 171 16.04 2.97 29.73
C TYR A 171 16.07 2.32 28.36
N ASN A 172 15.38 1.19 28.19
CA ASN A 172 15.07 0.67 26.86
C ASN A 172 14.11 1.64 26.14
N VAL A 173 14.19 1.70 24.82
CA VAL A 173 13.35 2.58 23.99
C VAL A 173 12.78 1.76 22.84
N VAL A 174 11.47 1.57 22.82
CA VAL A 174 10.79 0.80 21.77
C VAL A 174 9.73 1.68 21.12
N ILE A 175 9.81 1.80 19.80
CA ILE A 175 8.83 2.48 18.96
C ILE A 175 8.08 1.40 18.17
N MET A 176 6.78 1.30 18.41
CA MET A 176 5.87 0.45 17.66
C MET A 176 4.93 1.33 16.85
N GLY A 177 4.98 1.18 15.53
CA GLY A 177 4.19 1.94 14.59
C GLY A 177 3.08 1.12 13.94
N ILE A 178 1.92 1.74 13.74
CA ILE A 178 0.84 1.21 12.91
C ILE A 178 0.55 2.24 11.81
N ASP A 179 0.75 1.86 10.56
CA ASP A 179 0.57 2.71 9.38
C ASP A 179 -0.91 3.14 9.22
N ALA A 180 -1.16 4.39 8.84
CA ALA A 180 -2.48 4.87 8.39
C ALA A 180 -3.62 4.85 9.43
N VAL A 181 -3.32 4.95 10.74
CA VAL A 181 -4.32 4.95 11.80
C VAL A 181 -4.41 6.31 12.51
N SER A 182 -5.53 7.00 12.28
CA SER A 182 -5.84 8.24 12.99
C SER A 182 -6.07 8.00 14.48
N ARG A 183 -5.93 9.05 15.29
CA ARG A 183 -6.28 8.99 16.71
C ARG A 183 -7.69 8.46 16.96
N LEU A 184 -8.68 9.01 16.26
CA LEU A 184 -10.06 8.58 16.47
C LEU A 184 -10.35 7.21 15.84
N ASN A 185 -9.63 6.81 14.80
CA ASN A 185 -9.72 5.46 14.26
C ASN A 185 -9.17 4.42 15.25
N PHE A 186 -8.05 4.70 15.91
CA PHE A 186 -7.53 3.85 16.99
C PHE A 186 -8.54 3.69 18.12
N HIS A 187 -9.18 4.77 18.56
CA HIS A 187 -10.23 4.70 19.60
C HIS A 187 -11.40 3.82 19.18
N ARG A 188 -11.76 3.80 17.89
CA ARG A 188 -12.87 2.99 17.36
C ARG A 188 -12.50 1.53 17.14
N THR A 189 -11.27 1.28 16.72
CA THR A 189 -10.86 -0.03 16.20
C THR A 189 -10.03 -0.84 17.19
N MET A 190 -9.37 -0.20 18.14
CA MET A 190 -8.52 -0.87 19.14
C MET A 190 -8.91 -0.54 20.60
N PRO A 191 -10.18 -0.74 21.00
CA PRO A 191 -10.66 -0.34 22.32
C PRO A 191 -10.02 -1.11 23.48
N ASN A 192 -9.66 -2.39 23.31
CA ASN A 192 -9.03 -3.16 24.39
C ASN A 192 -7.60 -2.69 24.64
N THR A 193 -6.86 -2.45 23.56
CA THR A 193 -5.50 -1.89 23.59
C THR A 193 -5.53 -0.48 24.18
N LEU A 194 -6.46 0.37 23.74
CA LEU A 194 -6.66 1.71 24.30
C LEU A 194 -6.94 1.66 25.81
N LYS A 195 -7.79 0.72 26.26
CA LYS A 195 -8.07 0.54 27.68
C LYS A 195 -6.80 0.20 28.46
N PHE A 196 -6.00 -0.76 27.97
CA PHE A 196 -4.71 -1.11 28.57
C PHE A 196 -3.81 0.13 28.71
N LEU A 197 -3.65 0.91 27.64
CA LEU A 197 -2.79 2.10 27.65
C LEU A 197 -3.25 3.14 28.68
N LYS A 198 -4.56 3.39 28.75
CA LYS A 198 -5.14 4.32 29.74
C LYS A 198 -4.96 3.85 31.17
N ASP A 199 -5.25 2.57 31.43
CA ASP A 199 -5.13 1.99 32.76
C ASP A 199 -3.68 2.03 33.28
N ASN A 200 -2.70 1.98 32.36
CA ASN A 200 -1.26 2.05 32.67
C ASN A 200 -0.67 3.46 32.59
N GLY A 201 -1.52 4.50 32.47
CA GLY A 201 -1.10 5.89 32.51
C GLY A 201 -0.24 6.32 31.32
N ALA A 202 -0.47 5.74 30.14
CA ALA A 202 0.14 6.21 28.89
C ALA A 202 -0.25 7.69 28.65
N VAL A 203 0.72 8.50 28.23
CA VAL A 203 0.48 9.89 27.82
C VAL A 203 0.07 9.90 26.35
N GLU A 204 -1.15 10.35 26.07
CA GLU A 204 -1.67 10.52 24.71
C GLU A 204 -1.37 11.95 24.21
N LEU A 205 -0.73 12.10 23.05
CA LEU A 205 -0.54 13.43 22.44
C LEU A 205 -1.75 13.80 21.58
N LEU A 206 -2.60 14.68 22.09
CA LEU A 206 -3.90 15.02 21.50
C LEU A 206 -3.79 15.97 20.30
N GLY A 207 -2.73 16.79 20.28
CA GLY A 207 -2.43 17.75 19.23
C GLY A 207 -1.27 17.32 18.32
N TYR A 208 -0.97 16.02 18.26
CA TYR A 208 0.06 15.50 17.36
C TYR A 208 -0.42 15.56 15.90
N ASN A 209 0.35 16.22 15.05
CA ASN A 209 0.00 16.51 13.66
C ASN A 209 1.11 16.02 12.74
N LYS A 210 0.71 15.39 11.64
CA LYS A 210 1.64 14.94 10.60
C LYS A 210 2.28 16.13 9.86
N VAL A 211 3.38 15.92 9.16
CA VAL A 211 4.10 16.96 8.39
C VAL A 211 4.18 16.64 6.89
N GLY A 212 3.74 15.46 6.47
CA GLY A 212 3.80 15.02 5.08
C GLY A 212 2.64 14.11 4.66
N ASP A 213 2.61 13.77 3.38
CA ASP A 213 1.50 13.04 2.76
C ASP A 213 1.44 11.57 3.21
N ASN A 214 2.50 10.79 3.04
CA ASN A 214 2.56 9.34 3.37
C ASN A 214 3.52 9.07 4.54
N THR A 215 3.79 7.80 4.80
CA THR A 215 4.71 7.27 5.80
C THR A 215 6.09 7.90 5.75
N PHE A 216 6.74 7.90 4.58
CA PHE A 216 8.12 8.33 4.47
C PHE A 216 8.38 9.78 4.96
N PRO A 217 7.65 10.82 4.51
CA PRO A 217 7.87 12.19 4.98
C PRO A 217 7.43 12.45 6.43
N ASN A 218 6.68 11.52 7.06
CA ASN A 218 6.33 11.64 8.49
C ASN A 218 7.35 10.92 9.38
N LEU A 219 7.91 9.80 8.93
CA LEU A 219 8.93 9.06 9.68
C LEU A 219 10.32 9.68 9.58
N ILE A 220 10.68 10.27 8.45
CA ILE A 220 12.00 10.88 8.27
C ILE A 220 12.28 11.99 9.31
N PRO A 221 11.37 12.95 9.54
CA PRO A 221 11.50 13.93 10.63
C PRO A 221 11.66 13.32 12.01
N MET A 222 11.00 12.20 12.31
CA MET A 222 11.12 11.52 13.60
C MET A 222 12.46 10.78 13.74
N LEU A 223 12.93 10.15 12.67
CA LEU A 223 14.11 9.29 12.70
C LEU A 223 15.42 10.02 12.41
N LEU A 224 15.38 11.14 11.69
CA LEU A 224 16.55 11.92 11.27
C LEU A 224 16.52 13.39 11.74
N GLY A 225 15.37 13.91 12.19
CA GLY A 225 15.25 15.31 12.59
C GLY A 225 15.21 16.32 11.42
N ILE A 226 15.23 15.84 10.18
CA ILE A 226 15.22 16.64 8.94
C ILE A 226 13.96 16.40 8.12
N ARG A 227 13.68 17.24 7.11
CA ARG A 227 12.58 16.97 6.18
C ARG A 227 13.01 15.92 5.17
N ASP A 228 12.04 15.22 4.58
CA ASP A 228 12.31 14.27 3.49
C ASP A 228 12.97 14.92 2.28
N VAL A 229 12.58 16.16 1.96
CA VAL A 229 13.18 16.93 0.87
C VAL A 229 14.67 17.24 1.10
N ASP A 230 15.15 17.22 2.34
CA ASP A 230 16.55 17.52 2.69
C ASP A 230 17.45 16.26 2.65
N ILE A 231 16.87 15.07 2.46
CA ILE A 231 17.62 13.80 2.38
C ILE A 231 18.61 13.81 1.21
N ASN A 232 18.22 14.38 0.06
CA ASN A 232 19.05 14.38 -1.13
C ASN A 232 20.35 15.18 -0.95
N ILE A 233 20.31 16.28 -0.20
CA ILE A 233 21.49 17.08 0.10
C ILE A 233 22.27 16.55 1.31
N THR A 234 21.61 15.79 2.19
CA THR A 234 22.20 15.34 3.45
C THR A 234 22.89 13.97 3.34
N CYS A 235 22.23 12.97 2.77
CA CYS A 235 22.73 11.59 2.83
C CYS A 235 22.42 10.68 1.63
N ALA A 236 21.44 11.00 0.78
CA ALA A 236 21.08 10.17 -0.38
C ALA A 236 20.91 11.02 -1.67
N PRO A 237 22.00 11.52 -2.28
CA PRO A 237 21.97 12.52 -3.35
C PRO A 237 21.51 12.03 -4.71
N ARG A 238 21.39 10.71 -4.91
CA ARG A 238 20.99 10.14 -6.20
C ARG A 238 19.75 9.27 -6.03
N PRO A 239 18.90 9.12 -7.06
CA PRO A 239 17.72 8.25 -7.00
C PRO A 239 18.00 6.78 -6.64
N LEU A 240 19.22 6.30 -6.86
CA LEU A 240 19.67 4.94 -6.54
C LEU A 240 20.61 4.89 -5.32
N SER A 241 20.69 5.97 -4.53
CA SER A 241 21.41 5.97 -3.26
C SER A 241 20.73 5.06 -2.25
N THR A 242 21.54 4.34 -1.47
CA THR A 242 21.06 3.64 -0.28
C THR A 242 20.99 4.59 0.91
N PHE A 243 20.34 4.17 1.98
CA PHE A 243 20.19 4.96 3.20
C PHE A 243 21.33 4.76 4.22
N ASP A 244 22.38 4.01 3.87
CA ASP A 244 23.50 3.68 4.76
C ASP A 244 24.24 4.91 5.34
N ASN A 245 24.19 6.04 4.64
CA ASN A 245 24.87 7.27 5.05
C ASN A 245 23.94 8.22 5.83
N CYS A 246 22.68 7.85 6.04
CA CYS A 246 21.74 8.70 6.73
C CYS A 246 21.91 8.57 8.26
N PRO A 247 21.94 9.69 9.00
CA PRO A 247 22.23 9.71 10.43
C PRO A 247 20.99 9.34 11.27
N PHE A 248 20.50 8.11 11.11
CA PHE A 248 19.30 7.64 11.81
C PHE A 248 19.50 7.57 13.32
N ILE A 249 18.43 7.83 14.06
CA ILE A 249 18.43 7.83 15.52
C ILE A 249 18.92 6.52 16.14
N TRP A 250 18.67 5.37 15.49
CA TRP A 250 19.20 4.08 15.96
C TRP A 250 20.72 4.03 15.94
N GLU A 251 21.38 4.77 15.06
CA GLU A 251 22.84 4.88 15.06
C GLU A 251 23.35 5.52 16.35
N TRP A 252 22.65 6.53 16.85
CA TRP A 252 23.03 7.22 18.08
C TRP A 252 22.78 6.35 19.31
N PHE A 253 21.70 5.57 19.32
CA PHE A 253 21.49 4.53 20.33
C PHE A 253 22.57 3.44 20.27
N ARG A 254 22.97 2.99 19.06
CA ARG A 254 24.07 2.03 18.89
C ARG A 254 25.37 2.56 19.47
N GLN A 255 25.72 3.82 19.17
CA GLN A 255 26.91 4.48 19.72
C GLN A 255 26.84 4.66 21.24
N ALA A 256 25.64 4.81 21.82
CA ALA A 256 25.41 4.80 23.27
C ALA A 256 25.41 3.38 23.89
N GLY A 257 25.74 2.35 23.12
CA GLY A 257 25.89 0.97 23.59
C GLY A 257 24.57 0.18 23.66
N TYR A 258 23.55 0.57 22.89
CA TYR A 258 22.29 -0.18 22.78
C TYR A 258 22.38 -1.24 21.69
N TYR A 259 21.75 -2.39 21.92
CA TYR A 259 21.30 -3.24 20.81
C TYR A 259 20.20 -2.51 20.04
N THR A 260 20.25 -2.57 18.72
CA THR A 260 19.32 -1.88 17.83
C THR A 260 18.50 -2.86 17.00
N ALA A 261 17.22 -2.56 16.80
CA ALA A 261 16.35 -3.34 15.93
C ALA A 261 15.57 -2.46 14.95
N LEU A 262 15.44 -2.94 13.71
CA LEU A 262 14.54 -2.43 12.67
C LEU A 262 13.74 -3.60 12.12
N GLY A 263 12.41 -3.54 12.18
CA GLY A 263 11.56 -4.57 11.60
C GLY A 263 10.25 -4.03 11.06
N GLU A 264 9.85 -4.52 9.90
CA GLU A 264 8.59 -4.16 9.24
C GLU A 264 7.86 -5.45 8.84
N ASP A 265 6.53 -5.43 8.80
CA ASP A 265 5.72 -6.63 8.50
C ASP A 265 5.46 -6.83 6.99
N SER A 266 6.00 -5.95 6.14
CA SER A 266 5.96 -6.08 4.68
C SER A 266 7.33 -5.76 4.08
N GLY A 267 7.81 -6.63 3.19
CA GLY A 267 9.03 -6.39 2.42
C GLY A 267 8.75 -5.53 1.19
N SER A 268 7.62 -5.77 0.52
CA SER A 268 7.27 -5.06 -0.71
C SER A 268 6.82 -3.61 -0.48
N LEU A 269 6.18 -3.34 0.66
CA LEU A 269 5.71 -2.01 1.07
C LEU A 269 6.54 -1.37 2.20
N GLY A 270 7.67 -1.99 2.58
CA GLY A 270 8.55 -1.46 3.62
C GLY A 270 8.96 -0.01 3.36
N THR A 271 9.01 0.80 4.42
CA THR A 271 9.23 2.25 4.41
C THR A 271 10.46 2.65 3.57
N PHE A 272 11.54 1.88 3.71
CA PHE A 272 12.82 2.12 3.07
C PHE A 272 13.00 1.35 1.75
N ASN A 273 12.07 0.46 1.39
CA ASN A 273 12.19 -0.49 0.28
C ASN A 273 11.17 -0.23 -0.84
N TYR A 274 10.00 0.34 -0.54
CA TYR A 274 8.98 0.69 -1.54
C TYR A 274 9.49 1.75 -2.51
N LEU A 275 9.71 1.33 -3.77
CA LEU A 275 10.27 2.12 -4.87
C LEU A 275 11.64 2.76 -4.56
N LYS A 276 12.36 2.18 -3.59
CA LYS A 276 13.69 2.62 -3.13
C LYS A 276 14.65 1.44 -3.13
N VAL A 277 15.94 1.72 -2.95
CA VAL A 277 16.99 0.69 -2.93
C VAL A 277 17.12 0.03 -1.56
N GLY A 278 16.64 0.68 -0.49
CA GLY A 278 16.83 0.21 0.89
C GLY A 278 18.25 0.46 1.38
N PHE A 279 18.78 -0.51 2.10
CA PHE A 279 20.12 -0.47 2.67
C PHE A 279 21.07 -1.42 1.91
N ALA A 280 22.35 -1.04 1.82
CA ALA A 280 23.41 -1.93 1.32
C ALA A 280 23.95 -2.84 2.43
N ARG A 281 23.96 -2.35 3.68
CA ARG A 281 24.38 -3.09 4.87
C ARG A 281 23.23 -3.17 5.86
N LYS A 282 23.30 -4.14 6.77
CA LYS A 282 22.37 -4.27 7.89
C LYS A 282 22.37 -2.96 8.71
N PRO A 283 21.26 -2.21 8.78
CA PRO A 283 21.23 -0.89 9.44
C PRO A 283 21.23 -0.99 10.97
N THR A 284 20.82 -2.13 11.52
CA THR A 284 20.65 -2.40 12.96
C THR A 284 21.12 -3.80 13.32
N ASP A 285 21.35 -4.07 14.60
CA ASP A 285 21.81 -5.39 15.09
C ASP A 285 20.81 -6.50 14.80
N TYR A 286 19.51 -6.20 14.91
CA TYR A 286 18.41 -7.07 14.49
C TYR A 286 17.68 -6.40 13.31
N TYR A 287 17.66 -7.07 12.16
CA TYR A 287 17.05 -6.54 10.94
C TYR A 287 16.42 -7.67 10.15
N ILE A 288 15.11 -7.57 9.91
CA ILE A 288 14.30 -8.71 9.45
C ILE A 288 13.74 -8.54 8.03
N HIS A 289 14.04 -7.43 7.33
CA HIS A 289 13.49 -7.14 6.00
C HIS A 289 13.68 -8.31 5.04
N THR A 290 14.90 -8.85 4.96
CA THR A 290 15.22 -9.96 4.04
C THR A 290 14.37 -11.20 4.33
N PHE A 291 14.13 -11.51 5.61
CA PHE A 291 13.25 -12.62 6.02
C PHE A 291 11.80 -12.36 5.60
N ILE A 292 11.28 -11.18 5.91
CA ILE A 292 9.89 -10.80 5.60
C ILE A 292 9.67 -10.78 4.09
N ASN A 293 10.63 -10.23 3.33
CA ASN A 293 10.60 -10.19 1.88
C ASN A 293 10.56 -11.60 1.27
N GLU A 294 11.43 -12.52 1.70
CA GLU A 294 11.40 -13.92 1.22
C GLU A 294 10.10 -14.63 1.60
N ALA A 295 9.64 -14.47 2.84
CA ALA A 295 8.41 -15.08 3.31
C ALA A 295 7.20 -14.58 2.51
N GLU A 296 7.12 -13.26 2.26
CA GLU A 296 6.08 -12.63 1.45
C GLU A 296 6.08 -13.16 0.01
N HIS A 297 7.25 -13.34 -0.61
CA HIS A 297 7.35 -13.86 -1.97
C HIS A 297 7.01 -15.35 -2.08
N ARG A 298 7.42 -16.16 -1.10
CA ARG A 298 7.38 -17.62 -1.21
C ARG A 298 6.15 -18.26 -0.60
N VAL A 299 5.64 -17.71 0.51
CA VAL A 299 4.49 -18.24 1.26
C VAL A 299 3.43 -17.19 1.59
N GLY A 300 3.61 -15.95 1.11
CA GLY A 300 2.60 -14.90 1.20
C GLY A 300 1.31 -15.29 0.49
N ASN A 301 0.18 -15.16 1.18
CA ASN A 301 -1.14 -15.43 0.63
C ASN A 301 -2.18 -14.46 1.19
N ASN A 302 -3.45 -14.71 0.86
CA ASN A 302 -4.57 -13.82 1.17
C ASN A 302 -4.25 -12.39 0.70
N LYS A 303 -3.77 -12.29 -0.53
CA LYS A 303 -3.47 -11.00 -1.15
C LYS A 303 -4.73 -10.15 -1.13
N ASP A 304 -4.66 -9.06 -0.39
CA ASP A 304 -5.73 -8.11 -0.25
C ASP A 304 -5.18 -6.72 -0.52
N PHE A 305 -5.68 -6.13 -1.60
CA PHE A 305 -5.18 -4.89 -2.13
C PHE A 305 -3.65 -4.89 -2.39
N ASN A 306 -2.87 -4.08 -1.66
CA ASN A 306 -1.43 -3.96 -1.89
C ASN A 306 -0.61 -5.01 -1.12
N SER A 307 -1.18 -5.70 -0.14
CA SER A 307 -0.45 -6.54 0.82
C SER A 307 -0.84 -8.01 0.74
N ASN A 308 0.12 -8.90 0.97
CA ASN A 308 -0.20 -10.26 1.41
C ASN A 308 -0.45 -10.22 2.92
N LEU A 309 -1.66 -10.53 3.36
CA LEU A 309 -2.00 -10.42 4.79
C LEU A 309 -1.38 -11.56 5.63
N CYS A 310 -1.14 -12.71 5.00
CA CYS A 310 -0.73 -13.92 5.72
C CYS A 310 0.57 -14.52 5.17
N MET A 311 1.45 -14.92 6.10
CA MET A 311 2.55 -15.85 5.92
C MET A 311 2.05 -17.27 6.16
N ASN A 312 1.60 -17.94 5.09
CA ASN A 312 0.87 -19.21 5.16
C ASN A 312 -0.35 -19.13 6.12
N ASP A 313 -0.22 -19.69 7.32
CA ASP A 313 -1.25 -19.80 8.36
C ASP A 313 -1.17 -18.72 9.45
N LYS A 314 -0.25 -17.75 9.33
CA LYS A 314 -0.07 -16.65 10.29
C LYS A 314 -0.25 -15.29 9.62
N TYR A 315 -0.81 -14.31 10.32
CA TYR A 315 -0.76 -12.92 9.84
C TYR A 315 0.65 -12.35 9.93
N PHE A 316 1.08 -11.55 8.96
CA PHE A 316 2.41 -10.92 8.99
C PHE A 316 2.59 -9.97 10.19
N TYR A 317 1.60 -9.13 10.50
CA TYR A 317 1.63 -8.28 11.70
C TYR A 317 1.87 -9.11 12.98
N LYS A 318 1.24 -10.30 13.07
CA LYS A 318 1.41 -11.19 14.23
C LYS A 318 2.81 -11.79 14.31
N VAL A 319 3.41 -12.11 13.16
CA VAL A 319 4.81 -12.57 13.10
C VAL A 319 5.75 -11.48 13.61
N LEU A 320 5.53 -10.22 13.21
CA LEU A 320 6.30 -9.09 13.72
C LEU A 320 6.06 -8.89 15.22
N LEU A 321 4.80 -8.83 15.67
CA LEU A 321 4.44 -8.61 17.08
C LEU A 321 5.02 -9.70 18.00
N ASP A 322 4.93 -10.98 17.61
CA ASP A 322 5.52 -12.10 18.34
C ASP A 322 7.07 -11.99 18.38
N TYR A 323 7.68 -11.48 17.31
CA TYR A 323 9.14 -11.25 17.26
C TYR A 323 9.57 -10.10 18.17
N VAL A 324 8.83 -8.99 18.19
CA VAL A 324 9.05 -7.85 19.11
C VAL A 324 8.96 -8.32 20.56
N GLU A 325 7.93 -9.10 20.91
CA GLU A 325 7.75 -9.66 22.26
C GLU A 325 9.00 -10.46 22.69
N ARG A 326 9.45 -11.37 21.82
CA ARG A 326 10.62 -12.21 22.08
C ARG A 326 11.91 -11.40 22.19
N LEU A 327 12.10 -10.38 21.36
CA LEU A 327 13.28 -9.50 21.43
C LEU A 327 13.31 -8.76 22.76
N MET A 328 12.20 -8.15 23.15
CA MET A 328 12.09 -7.40 24.41
C MET A 328 12.34 -8.30 25.63
N ILE A 329 11.80 -9.52 25.63
CA ILE A 329 12.06 -10.51 26.71
C ILE A 329 13.53 -10.92 26.74
N THR A 330 14.11 -11.24 25.57
CA THR A 330 15.50 -11.73 25.47
C THR A 330 16.50 -10.65 25.87
N LEU A 331 16.24 -9.40 25.50
CA LEU A 331 17.13 -8.26 25.73
C LEU A 331 16.80 -7.46 26.99
N ARG A 332 15.92 -7.96 27.87
CA ARG A 332 15.47 -7.25 29.09
C ARG A 332 16.62 -6.79 30.01
N SER A 333 17.72 -7.53 30.06
CA SER A 333 18.90 -7.18 30.87
C SER A 333 19.96 -6.38 30.10
N ARG A 334 19.64 -5.95 28.88
CA ARG A 334 20.51 -5.16 27.99
C ARG A 334 19.93 -3.76 27.82
N ARG A 335 20.68 -2.91 27.14
CA ARG A 335 20.18 -1.66 26.58
C ARG A 335 19.62 -1.96 25.20
N PHE A 336 18.37 -1.60 24.96
CA PHE A 336 17.69 -1.95 23.72
C PHE A 336 16.95 -0.75 23.13
N PHE A 337 17.22 -0.49 21.85
CA PHE A 337 16.44 0.40 21.00
C PHE A 337 15.77 -0.42 19.90
N GLY A 338 14.46 -0.31 19.72
CA GLY A 338 13.74 -0.99 18.65
C GLY A 338 12.81 -0.04 17.90
N PHE A 339 12.86 -0.08 16.57
CA PHE A 339 11.89 0.58 15.69
C PHE A 339 11.17 -0.48 14.86
N PHE A 340 9.86 -0.60 15.07
CA PHE A 340 9.01 -1.60 14.43
C PHE A 340 7.81 -0.96 13.75
N TRP A 341 7.48 -1.38 12.54
CA TRP A 341 6.43 -0.75 11.73
C TRP A 341 5.49 -1.78 11.09
N GLU A 342 4.19 -1.66 11.35
CA GLU A 342 3.15 -2.53 10.78
C GLU A 342 2.37 -1.81 9.68
N VAL A 343 2.22 -2.47 8.54
CA VAL A 343 1.60 -1.96 7.31
C VAL A 343 0.43 -2.86 6.87
N THR A 344 0.59 -4.19 6.97
CA THR A 344 -0.24 -5.14 6.21
C THR A 344 -1.73 -5.05 6.49
N MET A 345 -2.12 -4.73 7.73
CA MET A 345 -3.52 -4.69 8.14
C MET A 345 -4.15 -3.31 7.99
N SER A 346 -3.41 -2.22 8.23
CA SER A 346 -4.00 -0.89 8.43
C SER A 346 -3.86 0.04 7.23
N HIS A 347 -2.79 -0.10 6.44
CA HIS A 347 -2.44 0.82 5.35
C HIS A 347 -3.59 1.04 4.36
N ASP A 348 -4.25 -0.04 3.92
CA ASP A 348 -5.32 0.02 2.92
C ASP A 348 -6.74 0.06 3.51
N TYR A 349 -6.89 -0.22 4.82
CA TYR A 349 -8.18 -0.60 5.41
C TYR A 349 -8.45 0.07 6.76
N LEU A 350 -9.43 0.97 6.76
CA LEU A 350 -9.89 1.70 7.95
C LEU A 350 -10.31 0.82 9.14
N ASN A 351 -10.82 -0.40 8.89
CA ASN A 351 -11.44 -1.24 9.93
C ASN A 351 -10.64 -2.50 10.28
N TYR A 352 -9.60 -2.84 9.52
CA TYR A 352 -8.79 -4.04 9.77
C TYR A 352 -7.99 -4.01 11.08
N PRO A 353 -7.62 -2.84 11.64
CA PRO A 353 -7.04 -2.78 12.99
C PRO A 353 -7.91 -3.43 14.08
N MET A 354 -9.23 -3.57 13.86
CA MET A 354 -10.11 -4.33 14.76
C MET A 354 -9.69 -5.80 14.95
N LYS A 355 -8.98 -6.39 13.98
CA LYS A 355 -8.44 -7.76 14.09
C LYS A 355 -7.19 -7.82 14.96
N MET A 356 -6.47 -6.71 15.07
CA MET A 356 -5.20 -6.61 15.79
C MET A 356 -5.41 -6.36 17.29
N ASP A 357 -6.52 -5.72 17.67
CA ASP A 357 -6.78 -5.21 19.02
C ASP A 357 -6.57 -6.25 20.14
N GLN A 358 -7.13 -7.45 19.98
CA GLN A 358 -6.98 -8.49 21.01
C GLN A 358 -5.53 -9.01 21.12
N ASP A 359 -4.80 -9.03 20.01
CA ASP A 359 -3.41 -9.49 20.00
C ASP A 359 -2.47 -8.45 20.62
N TYR A 360 -2.68 -7.17 20.32
CA TYR A 360 -1.97 -6.06 20.95
C TYR A 360 -2.23 -5.99 22.46
N GLU A 361 -3.49 -6.14 22.90
CA GLU A 361 -3.81 -6.16 24.32
C GLU A 361 -3.10 -7.32 25.05
N LYS A 362 -3.05 -8.50 24.46
CA LYS A 362 -2.31 -9.65 25.01
C LYS A 362 -0.80 -9.40 25.05
N PHE A 363 -0.24 -8.88 23.97
CA PHE A 363 1.17 -8.50 23.89
C PHE A 363 1.54 -7.55 25.04
N PHE A 364 0.78 -6.47 25.19
CA PHE A 364 1.00 -5.47 26.23
C PHE A 364 0.90 -6.04 27.64
N ARG A 365 -0.08 -6.92 27.91
CA ARG A 365 -0.16 -7.62 29.20
C ARG A 365 1.02 -8.54 29.45
N ARG A 366 1.52 -9.24 28.44
CA ARG A 366 2.67 -10.14 28.59
C ARG A 366 3.93 -9.36 28.95
N ILE A 367 4.25 -8.30 28.20
CA ILE A 367 5.44 -7.49 28.50
C ILE A 367 5.31 -6.76 29.84
N GLN A 368 4.09 -6.42 30.28
CA GLN A 368 3.85 -5.92 31.64
C GLN A 368 4.12 -6.99 32.69
N ASN A 369 3.57 -8.20 32.53
CA ASN A 369 3.74 -9.30 33.49
C ASN A 369 5.21 -9.75 33.63
N GLU A 370 6.00 -9.60 32.56
CA GLU A 370 7.44 -9.85 32.56
C GLU A 370 8.26 -8.66 33.13
N ASN A 371 7.60 -7.62 33.64
CA ASN A 371 8.20 -6.38 34.17
C ASN A 371 9.09 -5.63 33.16
N ILE A 372 8.87 -5.82 31.86
CA ILE A 372 9.66 -5.15 30.81
C ILE A 372 9.31 -3.67 30.74
N LEU A 373 8.05 -3.31 31.02
CA LEU A 373 7.61 -1.91 31.01
C LEU A 373 8.23 -1.07 32.14
N ASP A 374 8.81 -1.70 33.17
CA ASP A 374 9.42 -1.00 34.30
C ASP A 374 10.70 -0.25 33.91
N ASP A 375 11.37 -0.67 32.83
CA ASP A 375 12.60 -0.07 32.33
C ASP A 375 12.54 0.37 30.86
N THR A 376 11.34 0.34 30.25
CA THR A 376 11.14 0.64 28.82
C THR A 376 10.25 1.87 28.58
N PHE A 377 10.78 2.85 27.86
CA PHE A 377 9.96 3.83 27.15
C PHE A 377 9.34 3.17 25.93
N LEU A 378 8.02 3.03 25.91
CA LEU A 378 7.30 2.48 24.77
C LEU A 378 6.46 3.58 24.09
N PHE A 379 6.80 3.86 22.85
CA PHE A 379 6.07 4.76 21.97
C PHE A 379 5.19 3.92 21.03
N LEU A 380 3.87 4.01 21.19
CA LEU A 380 2.92 3.47 20.22
C LEU A 380 2.45 4.62 19.34
N VAL A 381 2.81 4.62 18.05
CA VAL A 381 2.62 5.76 17.15
C VAL A 381 1.95 5.38 15.84
N SER A 382 1.39 6.37 15.16
CA SER A 382 1.04 6.30 13.74
C SER A 382 1.59 7.54 13.03
N ASP A 383 1.77 7.43 11.73
CA ASP A 383 2.38 8.43 10.84
C ASP A 383 1.36 9.37 10.19
N HIS A 384 0.20 8.83 9.83
CA HIS A 384 -0.96 9.53 9.30
C HIS A 384 -2.23 8.68 9.54
N GLY A 385 -3.41 9.22 9.28
CA GLY A 385 -4.63 8.39 9.16
C GLY A 385 -4.85 7.88 7.74
N ILE A 386 -6.00 7.27 7.46
CA ILE A 386 -6.26 6.68 6.14
C ILE A 386 -6.29 7.76 5.04
N ARG A 387 -5.50 7.54 3.99
CA ARG A 387 -5.28 8.52 2.90
C ARG A 387 -6.29 8.45 1.77
N TRP A 388 -7.06 7.36 1.68
CA TRP A 388 -8.06 7.13 0.64
C TRP A 388 -9.32 6.46 1.20
N GLY A 389 -10.29 6.27 0.30
CA GLY A 389 -11.59 5.69 0.62
C GLY A 389 -12.63 6.74 1.00
N ASP A 390 -13.88 6.31 1.14
CA ASP A 390 -15.03 7.21 1.21
C ASP A 390 -14.97 8.21 2.38
N ILE A 391 -14.29 7.84 3.47
CA ILE A 391 -14.11 8.72 4.63
C ILE A 391 -13.38 10.02 4.27
N ARG A 392 -12.47 10.01 3.28
CA ARG A 392 -11.73 11.19 2.80
C ARG A 392 -12.62 12.24 2.14
N HIS A 393 -13.82 11.88 1.70
CA HIS A 393 -14.79 12.84 1.18
C HIS A 393 -15.42 13.70 2.29
N THR A 394 -15.28 13.29 3.55
CA THR A 394 -15.81 14.03 4.71
C THR A 394 -14.76 14.98 5.29
N LYS A 395 -15.21 16.10 5.89
CA LYS A 395 -14.33 16.99 6.67
C LYS A 395 -13.62 16.22 7.80
N GLN A 396 -14.34 15.32 8.46
CA GLN A 396 -13.80 14.50 9.54
C GLN A 396 -12.66 13.61 9.06
N GLY A 397 -12.82 12.90 7.94
CA GLY A 397 -11.76 12.04 7.40
C GLY A 397 -10.50 12.79 6.99
N ARG A 398 -10.65 14.01 6.46
CA ARG A 398 -9.49 14.88 6.15
C ARG A 398 -8.74 15.32 7.41
N LEU A 399 -9.46 15.64 8.49
CA LEU A 399 -8.84 15.96 9.78
C LEU A 399 -8.18 14.73 10.41
N GLU A 400 -8.89 13.60 10.44
CA GLU A 400 -8.36 12.35 11.00
C GLU A 400 -7.11 11.87 10.28
N GLU A 401 -7.02 12.07 8.98
CA GLU A 401 -5.81 11.71 8.26
C GLU A 401 -4.59 12.55 8.65
N ARG A 402 -4.79 13.80 9.07
CA ARG A 402 -3.71 14.69 9.52
C ARG A 402 -3.34 14.49 10.99
N LEU A 403 -4.18 13.78 11.75
CA LEU A 403 -4.11 13.60 13.20
C LEU A 403 -3.96 12.12 13.59
N PRO A 404 -2.78 11.52 13.36
CA PRO A 404 -2.46 10.18 13.86
C PRO A 404 -2.36 10.13 15.38
N PHE A 405 -2.39 8.93 15.97
CA PHE A 405 -2.17 8.78 17.42
C PHE A 405 -0.69 8.76 17.79
N VAL A 406 -0.40 9.20 19.02
CA VAL A 406 0.84 8.89 19.74
C VAL A 406 0.48 8.61 21.20
N TYR A 407 0.90 7.46 21.70
CA TYR A 407 0.86 7.10 23.12
C TYR A 407 2.27 6.81 23.62
N VAL A 408 2.61 7.34 24.80
CA VAL A 408 3.91 7.12 25.44
C VAL A 408 3.71 6.46 26.80
N LEU A 409 4.14 5.21 26.94
CA LEU A 409 4.29 4.55 28.22
C LEU A 409 5.68 4.88 28.78
N VAL A 410 5.70 5.41 30.00
CA VAL A 410 6.90 5.91 30.67
C VAL A 410 7.23 5.03 31.88
N PRO A 411 8.49 4.57 32.02
CA PRO A 411 8.97 3.84 33.20
C PRO A 411 8.66 4.55 34.51
N GLN A 412 8.28 3.79 35.55
CA GLN A 412 7.92 4.39 36.84
C GLN A 412 9.11 5.11 37.50
N SER A 413 10.32 4.56 37.40
CA SER A 413 11.53 5.20 37.91
C SER A 413 11.86 6.49 37.18
N PHE A 414 11.55 6.61 35.88
CA PHE A 414 11.74 7.87 35.15
C PHE A 414 10.81 8.95 35.68
N LYS A 415 9.53 8.61 35.93
CA LYS A 415 8.55 9.55 36.48
C LYS A 415 9.00 10.12 37.82
N GLN A 416 9.69 9.32 38.63
CA GLN A 416 10.24 9.72 39.93
C GLN A 416 11.52 10.54 39.78
N ASN A 417 12.50 10.02 39.04
CA ASN A 417 13.84 10.61 38.95
C ASN A 417 13.89 11.88 38.08
N TYR A 418 13.00 11.99 37.09
CA TYR A 418 12.93 13.11 36.14
C TYR A 418 11.52 13.74 36.16
N THR A 419 11.03 14.04 37.36
CA THR A 419 9.66 14.54 37.60
C THR A 419 9.30 15.76 36.72
N LEU A 420 10.22 16.73 36.56
CA LEU A 420 9.96 17.91 35.73
C LEU A 420 9.79 17.55 34.24
N ALA A 421 10.66 16.68 33.70
CA ALA A 421 10.57 16.19 32.33
C ALA A 421 9.24 15.45 32.08
N PHE A 422 8.83 14.60 33.02
CA PHE A 422 7.55 13.89 32.92
C PHE A 422 6.33 14.81 33.03
N ASN A 423 6.38 15.83 33.89
CA ASN A 423 5.31 16.82 33.99
C ASN A 423 5.21 17.65 32.70
N ASN A 424 6.34 17.99 32.07
CA ASN A 424 6.35 18.65 30.76
C ASN A 424 5.75 17.75 29.67
N LEU A 425 6.06 16.46 29.64
CA LEU A 425 5.43 15.51 28.72
C LEU A 425 3.91 15.49 28.89
N LYS A 426 3.40 15.46 30.14
CA LYS A 426 1.96 15.55 30.40
C LYS A 426 1.38 16.89 29.97
N LEU A 427 2.05 18.01 30.23
CA LEU A 427 1.61 19.33 29.77
C LEU A 427 1.51 19.38 28.24
N ASN A 428 2.48 18.76 27.56
CA ASN A 428 2.58 18.71 26.10
C ASN A 428 1.53 17.80 25.45
N SER A 429 0.86 16.93 26.20
CA SER A 429 -0.28 16.14 25.70
C SER A 429 -1.39 17.01 25.09
N HIS A 430 -1.52 18.26 25.55
CA HIS A 430 -2.48 19.25 25.07
C HIS A 430 -1.84 20.35 24.20
N ARG A 431 -0.67 20.10 23.61
CA ARG A 431 0.05 21.06 22.74
C ARG A 431 0.14 20.57 21.31
N LEU A 432 0.39 21.52 20.39
CA LEU A 432 0.72 21.22 19.00
C LEU A 432 2.11 20.56 18.96
N THR A 433 2.13 19.30 18.57
CA THR A 433 3.35 18.48 18.47
C THR A 433 3.48 17.89 17.07
N SER A 434 4.70 17.56 16.69
CA SER A 434 5.06 17.06 15.36
C SER A 434 6.06 15.91 15.47
N PRO A 435 6.30 15.15 14.38
CA PRO A 435 7.38 14.18 14.31
C PRO A 435 8.77 14.71 14.72
N PHE A 436 9.07 16.00 14.49
CA PHE A 436 10.34 16.61 14.91
C PHE A 436 10.49 16.61 16.43
N ASP A 437 9.41 16.85 17.17
CA ASP A 437 9.44 16.87 18.64
C ASP A 437 9.75 15.48 19.21
N LEU A 438 9.25 14.42 18.56
CA LEU A 438 9.62 13.04 18.89
C LEU A 438 11.12 12.81 18.67
N HIS A 439 11.69 13.28 17.56
CA HIS A 439 13.13 13.17 17.32
C HIS A 439 13.95 13.84 18.43
N SER A 440 13.64 15.10 18.78
CA SER A 440 14.31 15.79 19.90
C SER A 440 14.14 15.06 21.24
N THR A 441 13.01 14.41 21.45
CA THR A 441 12.75 13.61 22.67
C THR A 441 13.59 12.33 22.69
N LEU A 442 13.71 11.63 21.56
CA LEU A 442 14.56 10.44 21.44
C LEU A 442 16.03 10.80 21.67
N ASN A 443 16.48 11.97 21.20
CA ASN A 443 17.83 12.46 21.45
C ASN A 443 18.13 12.73 22.93
N ASP A 444 17.12 13.11 23.72
CA ASP A 444 17.26 13.23 25.17
C ASP A 444 17.28 11.85 25.86
N LEU A 445 16.74 10.80 25.23
CA LEU A 445 16.79 9.42 25.73
C LEU A 445 18.09 8.69 25.37
N VAL A 446 18.80 9.12 24.33
CA VAL A 446 20.16 8.65 24.03
C VAL A 446 21.12 9.04 25.16
N ASP A 447 21.01 10.27 25.66
CA ASP A 447 21.84 10.81 26.74
C ASP A 447 20.99 11.52 27.80
N LEU A 448 20.76 10.81 28.91
CA LEU A 448 19.93 11.29 30.02
C LEU A 448 20.59 12.38 30.86
N ASP A 449 21.90 12.64 30.71
CA ASP A 449 22.55 13.74 31.41
C ASP A 449 21.98 15.09 30.95
N ARG A 450 21.49 15.17 29.70
CA ARG A 450 20.78 16.33 29.16
C ARG A 450 19.49 16.66 29.91
N LEU A 451 18.95 15.72 30.68
CA LEU A 451 17.77 15.93 31.53
C LEU A 451 18.12 16.44 32.93
N LYS A 452 19.38 16.34 33.38
CA LYS A 452 19.81 16.92 34.66
C LYS A 452 19.73 18.45 34.60
N ASP A 453 20.03 19.03 33.44
CA ASP A 453 19.97 20.47 33.19
C ASP A 453 18.62 20.96 32.65
N ILE A 454 17.55 20.15 32.75
CA ILE A 454 16.25 20.48 32.16
C ILE A 454 15.69 21.81 32.65
N THR A 455 15.98 22.21 33.90
CA THR A 455 15.59 23.51 34.47
C THR A 455 16.30 24.68 33.78
N SER A 456 17.58 24.50 33.44
CA SER A 456 18.36 25.50 32.70
C SER A 456 17.89 25.58 31.25
N ARG A 457 17.75 24.42 30.58
CA ARG A 457 17.22 24.32 29.21
C ARG A 457 15.84 24.96 29.09
N SER A 458 14.96 24.76 30.09
CA SER A 458 13.61 25.36 30.12
C SER A 458 13.60 26.89 30.16
N LYS A 459 14.73 27.53 30.52
CA LYS A 459 14.89 29.00 30.54
C LYS A 459 15.55 29.56 29.28
N GLN A 460 16.11 28.70 28.41
CA GLN A 460 16.73 29.13 27.15
C GLN A 460 15.66 29.54 26.12
N LEU A 461 16.07 30.28 25.09
CA LEU A 461 15.19 30.72 24.01
C LEU A 461 15.02 29.62 22.93
N TYR A 462 14.44 28.48 23.30
CA TYR A 462 14.13 27.36 22.38
C TYR A 462 12.71 27.44 21.78
N TRP A 463 11.90 28.43 22.17
CA TRP A 463 10.49 28.52 21.77
C TRP A 463 10.28 28.79 20.27
N LYS A 464 11.33 29.20 19.55
CA LYS A 464 11.33 29.34 18.09
C LYS A 464 11.83 28.08 17.37
N ASP A 465 12.34 27.09 18.09
CA ASP A 465 12.93 25.92 17.46
C ASP A 465 11.85 25.06 16.81
N ARG A 466 12.17 24.55 15.62
CA ARG A 466 11.29 23.61 14.92
C ARG A 466 11.04 22.34 15.75
N SER A 467 12.06 21.89 16.47
CA SER A 467 12.15 20.57 17.08
C SER A 467 12.32 20.70 18.59
N ILE A 468 11.22 20.65 19.34
CA ILE A 468 11.22 20.85 20.80
C ILE A 468 11.01 19.50 21.47
N SER A 469 11.95 19.09 22.32
CA SER A 469 11.80 17.86 23.11
C SER A 469 10.52 17.91 23.95
N LEU A 470 9.78 16.81 24.02
CA LEU A 470 8.58 16.67 24.83
C LEU A 470 8.87 16.74 26.34
N PHE A 471 10.14 16.69 26.73
CA PHE A 471 10.59 16.92 28.12
C PHE A 471 10.76 18.41 28.46
N LEU A 472 10.65 19.31 27.49
CA LEU A 472 10.59 20.77 27.66
C LEU A 472 9.15 21.25 27.43
N PRO A 473 8.70 22.34 28.08
CA PRO A 473 7.34 22.84 27.87
C PRO A 473 7.19 23.42 26.46
N ILE A 474 6.28 22.85 25.67
CA ILE A 474 5.97 23.37 24.33
C ILE A 474 5.06 24.61 24.48
N PRO A 475 5.40 25.74 23.84
CA PRO A 475 4.64 26.98 23.95
C PRO A 475 3.16 26.83 23.56
N THR A 476 2.28 27.52 24.29
CA THR A 476 0.83 27.57 24.01
C THR A 476 0.51 28.21 22.67
N ASN A 477 1.35 29.14 22.21
CA ASN A 477 1.20 29.95 21.01
C ASN A 477 2.06 29.44 19.84
N ARG A 478 2.58 28.21 19.90
CA ARG A 478 3.33 27.61 18.79
C ARG A 478 2.44 27.47 17.55
N SER A 479 2.88 28.01 16.42
CA SER A 479 2.20 27.90 15.12
C SER A 479 2.60 26.63 14.37
N CYS A 480 1.83 26.25 13.34
CA CYS A 480 2.18 25.14 12.45
C CYS A 480 3.52 25.36 11.74
N SER A 481 3.77 26.59 11.25
CA SER A 481 5.06 26.95 10.64
C SER A 481 6.24 26.73 11.60
N LEU A 482 6.12 27.18 12.86
CA LEU A 482 7.13 26.91 13.89
C LEU A 482 7.26 25.43 14.24
N ALA A 483 6.21 24.63 14.05
CA ALA A 483 6.27 23.17 14.22
C ALA A 483 6.79 22.42 12.98
N GLY A 484 7.15 23.13 11.90
CA GLY A 484 7.55 22.50 10.64
C GLY A 484 6.40 21.81 9.90
N ILE A 485 5.16 22.22 10.17
CA ILE A 485 3.94 21.72 9.52
C ILE A 485 3.53 22.73 8.45
N GLU A 486 3.54 22.32 7.19
CA GLU A 486 3.05 23.15 6.08
C GLU A 486 1.54 23.41 6.19
N ASP A 487 1.07 24.54 5.66
CA ASP A 487 -0.34 24.97 5.76
C ASP A 487 -1.31 23.92 5.24
N HIS A 488 -0.92 23.15 4.20
CA HIS A 488 -1.71 22.03 3.69
C HIS A 488 -2.02 20.97 4.75
N TRP A 489 -1.06 20.69 5.64
CA TRP A 489 -1.16 19.69 6.70
C TRP A 489 -1.64 20.24 8.03
N CYS A 490 -1.60 21.55 8.21
CA CYS A 490 -1.97 22.20 9.46
C CYS A 490 -3.48 22.06 9.74
N THR A 491 -3.82 21.55 10.93
CA THR A 491 -5.21 21.43 11.40
C THR A 491 -5.66 22.58 12.31
N CYS A 492 -4.80 23.56 12.57
CA CYS A 492 -5.11 24.70 13.44
C CYS A 492 -6.03 25.74 12.78
N HIS A 493 -6.16 25.70 11.45
CA HIS A 493 -6.96 26.68 10.70
C HIS A 493 -8.45 26.39 10.80
N GLN A 494 -9.25 27.44 11.01
CA GLN A 494 -10.69 27.37 10.82
C GLN A 494 -11.00 27.42 9.33
N ALA A 495 -11.94 26.60 8.87
CA ALA A 495 -12.28 26.50 7.45
C ALA A 495 -13.72 26.90 7.21
N ARG A 496 -13.96 27.85 6.29
CA ARG A 496 -15.27 28.27 5.80
C ARG A 496 -15.55 27.58 4.47
N LYS A 497 -16.61 26.79 4.40
CA LYS A 497 -17.03 26.15 3.15
C LYS A 497 -17.56 27.20 2.18
N LEU A 498 -17.12 27.13 0.92
CA LEU A 498 -17.62 27.97 -0.17
C LEU A 498 -18.49 27.15 -1.14
N SER A 499 -19.25 27.85 -1.98
CA SER A 499 -19.97 27.22 -3.10
C SER A 499 -18.98 26.72 -4.14
N THR A 500 -19.17 25.52 -4.67
CA THR A 500 -18.33 24.97 -5.76
C THR A 500 -18.47 25.73 -7.08
N ASN A 501 -19.45 26.62 -7.19
CA ASN A 501 -19.66 27.52 -8.33
C ASN A 501 -19.16 28.94 -8.07
N SER A 502 -18.49 29.22 -6.93
CA SER A 502 -17.96 30.55 -6.66
C SER A 502 -16.79 30.88 -7.60
N ILE A 503 -16.48 32.17 -7.74
CA ILE A 503 -15.34 32.63 -8.55
C ILE A 503 -14.04 32.00 -8.04
N GLU A 504 -13.85 31.97 -6.71
CA GLU A 504 -12.71 31.34 -6.07
C GLU A 504 -12.64 29.83 -6.37
N ALA A 505 -13.79 29.15 -6.42
CA ALA A 505 -13.83 27.72 -6.76
C ALA A 505 -13.36 27.46 -8.18
N ILE A 506 -13.80 28.27 -9.14
CA ILE A 506 -13.42 28.18 -10.55
C ILE A 506 -11.93 28.47 -10.72
N GLU A 507 -11.45 29.56 -10.13
CA GLU A 507 -10.05 29.97 -10.22
C GLU A 507 -9.12 28.96 -9.55
N ALA A 508 -9.38 28.59 -8.28
CA ALA A 508 -8.57 27.62 -7.55
C ALA A 508 -8.52 26.27 -8.27
N SER A 509 -9.67 25.77 -8.75
CA SER A 509 -9.71 24.50 -9.49
C SER A 509 -8.91 24.55 -10.78
N ALA A 510 -8.98 25.66 -11.52
CA ALA A 510 -8.20 25.85 -12.74
C ALA A 510 -6.70 25.91 -12.45
N GLN A 511 -6.29 26.59 -11.37
CA GLN A 511 -4.88 26.67 -10.97
C GLN A 511 -4.34 25.32 -10.49
N LEU A 512 -5.13 24.53 -9.76
CA LEU A 512 -4.75 23.17 -9.38
C LEU A 512 -4.51 22.30 -10.63
N ILE A 513 -5.43 22.32 -11.60
CA ILE A 513 -5.25 21.57 -12.85
C ILE A 513 -4.04 22.09 -13.65
N ARG A 514 -3.76 23.39 -13.62
CA ARG A 514 -2.55 23.95 -14.23
C ARG A 514 -1.30 23.38 -13.56
N HIS A 515 -1.25 23.36 -12.22
CA HIS A 515 -0.11 22.86 -11.47
C HIS A 515 0.11 21.35 -11.69
N LEU A 516 -0.97 20.56 -11.67
CA LEU A 516 -0.93 19.14 -12.04
C LEU A 516 -0.35 18.93 -13.44
N ASN A 517 -0.75 19.75 -14.41
CA ASN A 517 -0.21 19.70 -15.77
C ASN A 517 1.26 20.11 -15.84
N LEU A 518 1.75 21.05 -15.02
CA LEU A 518 3.18 21.37 -14.94
C LEU A 518 3.99 20.16 -14.46
N ILE A 519 3.48 19.44 -13.47
CA ILE A 519 4.12 18.22 -12.95
C ILE A 519 4.21 17.16 -14.06
N VAL A 520 3.11 16.87 -14.77
CA VAL A 520 3.09 15.80 -15.77
C VAL A 520 3.65 16.20 -17.14
N ASP A 521 3.79 17.49 -17.48
CA ASP A 521 4.26 17.92 -18.81
C ASP A 521 5.73 17.53 -19.09
N SER A 522 6.50 17.32 -18.03
CA SER A 522 7.85 16.76 -18.09
C SER A 522 7.88 15.30 -18.59
N TYR A 523 6.73 14.63 -18.70
CA TYR A 523 6.60 13.24 -19.13
C TYR A 523 5.50 13.10 -20.20
N LYS A 524 5.91 13.13 -21.48
CA LYS A 524 4.98 13.10 -22.64
C LYS A 524 4.09 11.86 -22.74
N MET A 525 4.37 10.80 -21.98
CA MET A 525 3.51 9.61 -21.87
C MET A 525 2.29 9.84 -20.97
N CYS A 526 2.32 10.85 -20.12
CA CYS A 526 1.20 11.24 -19.26
C CYS A 526 0.24 12.15 -20.04
N ALA A 527 -1.04 11.89 -19.90
CA ALA A 527 -2.10 12.69 -20.47
C ALA A 527 -2.18 14.04 -19.78
N LYS A 528 -2.43 15.10 -20.55
CA LYS A 528 -2.83 16.38 -19.99
C LYS A 528 -4.18 16.24 -19.30
N LEU A 529 -4.24 16.62 -18.04
CA LEU A 529 -5.43 16.54 -17.19
C LEU A 529 -6.33 17.75 -17.42
N LYS A 530 -7.64 17.51 -17.44
CA LYS A 530 -8.68 18.53 -17.53
C LYS A 530 -9.53 18.50 -16.27
N LEU A 531 -10.03 19.66 -15.86
CA LEU A 531 -11.04 19.72 -14.81
C LEU A 531 -12.30 18.98 -15.29
N SER A 532 -12.74 17.98 -14.54
CA SER A 532 -14.03 17.33 -14.74
C SER A 532 -15.08 17.94 -13.82
N GLU A 533 -14.72 18.18 -12.56
CA GLU A 533 -15.65 18.63 -11.53
C GLU A 533 -14.87 19.25 -10.35
N THR A 534 -15.40 20.33 -9.77
CA THR A 534 -14.96 20.83 -8.47
C THR A 534 -15.84 20.20 -7.39
N ILE A 535 -15.25 19.31 -6.59
CA ILE A 535 -15.98 18.50 -5.59
C ILE A 535 -16.20 19.30 -4.30
N ASP A 536 -15.19 20.01 -3.83
CA ASP A 536 -15.25 20.76 -2.57
C ASP A 536 -14.29 21.96 -2.61
N ILE A 537 -14.65 23.01 -1.87
CA ILE A 537 -13.78 24.16 -1.63
C ILE A 537 -14.01 24.72 -0.24
N MET A 538 -12.92 25.00 0.45
CA MET A 538 -12.92 25.65 1.75
C MET A 538 -11.88 26.76 1.78
N GLU A 539 -12.29 27.93 2.21
CA GLU A 539 -11.38 29.02 2.54
C GLU A 539 -10.84 28.81 3.96
N MET A 540 -9.53 28.78 4.08
CA MET A 540 -8.82 28.68 5.35
C MET A 540 -8.71 30.08 5.94
N GLN A 541 -9.34 30.29 7.09
CA GLN A 541 -9.24 31.54 7.83
C GLN A 541 -7.86 31.61 8.48
N SER A 542 -7.11 32.65 8.12
CA SER A 542 -5.92 33.02 8.87
C SER A 542 -6.36 33.42 10.28
N ASN A 543 -5.87 32.72 11.30
CA ASN A 543 -5.99 33.23 12.66
C ASN A 543 -5.21 34.55 12.67
N VAL A 544 -5.90 35.64 12.98
CA VAL A 544 -5.45 37.06 12.95
C VAL A 544 -4.25 37.34 13.90
N ASN A 545 -3.61 36.30 14.44
CA ASN A 545 -2.50 36.40 15.38
C ASN A 545 -1.13 36.02 14.77
N ASP A 546 -1.05 35.72 13.47
CA ASP A 546 0.24 35.71 12.76
C ASP A 546 0.69 37.15 12.48
N ILE A 547 0.92 37.89 13.56
CA ILE A 547 1.54 39.21 13.56
C ILE A 547 3.06 38.97 13.52
N THR A 548 3.53 38.31 12.47
CA THR A 548 4.93 38.47 12.07
C THR A 548 5.02 39.83 11.40
N GLU A 549 5.62 40.79 12.11
CA GLU A 549 6.16 42.04 11.55
C GLU A 549 5.16 43.05 10.95
N GLY A 550 3.98 43.24 11.55
CA GLY A 550 3.16 44.43 11.26
C GLY A 550 2.62 44.54 9.82
N ILE A 551 2.71 43.47 9.02
CA ILE A 551 2.12 43.38 7.69
C ILE A 551 0.83 42.57 7.82
N ILE A 552 -0.32 43.21 7.56
CA ILE A 552 -1.57 42.49 7.32
C ILE A 552 -1.29 41.56 6.14
N ALA A 553 -1.24 40.25 6.38
CA ALA A 553 -1.00 39.28 5.32
C ALA A 553 -2.16 39.39 4.31
N ASN A 554 -1.90 40.03 3.17
CA ASN A 554 -2.92 40.37 2.18
C ASN A 554 -3.21 39.17 1.24
N TRP A 555 -3.22 37.97 1.81
CA TRP A 555 -3.37 36.71 1.10
C TRP A 555 -4.55 35.90 1.67
N ARG A 556 -5.14 35.04 0.84
CA ARG A 556 -6.23 34.13 1.20
C ARG A 556 -5.84 32.72 0.80
N GLU A 557 -6.22 31.73 1.59
CA GLU A 557 -5.91 30.33 1.30
C GLU A 557 -7.16 29.51 1.09
N PHE A 558 -7.10 28.62 0.11
CA PHE A 558 -8.22 27.79 -0.32
C PHE A 558 -7.78 26.35 -0.47
N MET A 559 -8.36 25.46 0.33
CA MET A 559 -8.27 24.03 0.05
C MET A 559 -9.34 23.66 -0.96
N VAL A 560 -8.93 23.10 -2.10
CA VAL A 560 -9.82 22.69 -3.19
C VAL A 560 -9.66 21.21 -3.48
N VAL A 561 -10.79 20.55 -3.73
CA VAL A 561 -10.85 19.14 -4.17
C VAL A 561 -11.45 19.09 -5.56
N VAL A 562 -10.71 18.52 -6.51
CA VAL A 562 -11.14 18.43 -7.92
C VAL A 562 -11.12 16.99 -8.41
N ARG A 563 -12.05 16.66 -9.31
CA ARG A 563 -11.97 15.48 -10.16
C ARG A 563 -11.40 15.88 -11.51
N SER A 564 -10.44 15.10 -11.99
CA SER A 564 -9.79 15.28 -13.28
C SER A 564 -10.24 14.23 -14.32
N SER A 565 -10.02 14.56 -15.58
CA SER A 565 -10.15 13.64 -16.72
C SER A 565 -8.93 13.78 -17.64
N PRO A 566 -8.38 12.68 -18.21
CA PRO A 566 -8.81 11.29 -18.07
C PRO A 566 -8.41 10.67 -16.72
N GLY A 567 -8.94 9.47 -16.43
CA GLY A 567 -8.57 8.68 -15.24
C GLY A 567 -9.41 8.90 -13.99
N GLY A 568 -10.24 9.95 -13.96
CA GLY A 568 -11.13 10.22 -12.82
C GLY A 568 -10.38 10.51 -11.53
N GLY A 569 -9.15 11.01 -11.62
CA GLY A 569 -8.31 11.27 -10.46
C GLY A 569 -8.88 12.38 -9.59
N ILE A 570 -9.00 12.13 -8.29
CA ILE A 570 -9.49 13.08 -7.29
C ILE A 570 -8.28 13.64 -6.55
N PHE A 571 -8.08 14.94 -6.65
CA PHE A 571 -6.93 15.64 -6.10
C PHE A 571 -7.37 16.69 -5.07
N GLU A 572 -6.65 16.77 -3.96
CA GLU A 572 -6.79 17.78 -2.92
C GLU A 572 -5.50 18.61 -2.85
N ALA A 573 -5.62 19.94 -2.80
CA ALA A 573 -4.49 20.84 -2.65
C ALA A 573 -4.91 22.12 -1.91
N THR A 574 -3.94 22.79 -1.29
CA THR A 574 -4.12 24.14 -0.75
C THR A 574 -3.48 25.16 -1.68
N LEU A 575 -4.26 26.14 -2.11
CA LEU A 575 -3.83 27.22 -2.98
C LEU A 575 -3.92 28.56 -2.25
N ARG A 576 -2.90 29.39 -2.43
CA ARG A 576 -2.78 30.71 -1.85
C ARG A 576 -3.01 31.76 -2.93
N GLN A 577 -3.87 32.73 -2.63
CA GLN A 577 -4.17 33.88 -3.47
C GLN A 577 -3.62 35.12 -2.78
N ASP A 578 -2.67 35.79 -3.41
CA ASP A 578 -2.12 37.07 -2.97
C ASP A 578 -2.20 38.09 -4.13
N PRO A 579 -1.78 39.36 -3.95
CA PRO A 579 -1.85 40.36 -5.03
C PRO A 579 -1.00 40.01 -6.26
N SER A 580 -0.01 39.11 -6.14
CA SER A 580 0.82 38.62 -7.25
C SER A 580 0.18 37.45 -8.01
N GLY A 581 -0.84 36.82 -7.44
CA GLY A 581 -1.65 35.79 -8.08
C GLY A 581 -1.86 34.55 -7.22
N TRP A 582 -2.02 33.41 -7.88
CA TRP A 582 -2.27 32.11 -7.24
C TRP A 582 -1.00 31.26 -7.19
N SER A 583 -0.71 30.69 -6.03
CA SER A 583 0.41 29.77 -5.79
C SER A 583 -0.04 28.51 -5.05
N LEU A 584 0.70 27.41 -5.20
CA LEU A 584 0.49 26.18 -4.44
C LEU A 584 1.14 26.32 -3.06
N SER A 585 0.38 26.05 -1.99
CA SER A 585 0.90 25.96 -0.63
C SER A 585 0.98 24.48 -0.23
N GLY A 586 2.19 23.93 -0.20
CA GLY A 586 2.48 22.53 0.09
C GLY A 586 2.35 21.59 -1.12
N THR A 587 1.88 20.35 -0.87
CA THR A 587 1.82 19.29 -1.89
C THR A 587 0.39 18.98 -2.33
N ILE A 588 0.27 18.25 -3.45
CA ILE A 588 -1.02 17.81 -4.00
C ILE A 588 -1.27 16.35 -3.61
N SER A 589 -2.37 16.10 -2.92
CA SER A 589 -2.79 14.77 -2.46
C SER A 589 -3.70 14.08 -3.48
N ARG A 590 -3.46 12.79 -3.76
CA ARG A 590 -4.33 11.93 -4.59
C ARG A 590 -5.25 11.11 -3.67
N LEU A 591 -6.55 11.42 -3.67
CA LEU A 591 -7.53 10.86 -2.72
C LEU A 591 -8.17 9.53 -3.17
N ASN A 592 -8.03 9.16 -4.44
CA ASN A 592 -8.54 7.91 -4.97
C ASN A 592 -7.46 7.11 -5.70
N LEU A 593 -7.63 5.80 -5.70
CA LEU A 593 -6.71 4.85 -6.30
C LEU A 593 -6.52 5.13 -7.80
N TYR A 594 -5.29 4.95 -8.26
CA TYR A 594 -4.92 5.09 -9.67
C TYR A 594 -4.56 3.75 -10.32
N GLY A 595 -4.23 2.71 -9.55
CA GLY A 595 -3.94 1.36 -10.08
C GLY A 595 -2.98 1.38 -11.27
N ASP A 596 -3.36 0.72 -12.36
CA ASP A 596 -2.55 0.64 -13.59
C ASP A 596 -2.56 1.93 -14.44
N GLN A 597 -3.24 3.00 -14.02
CA GLN A 597 -3.34 4.24 -14.80
C GLN A 597 -1.98 4.92 -15.03
N SER A 598 -1.01 4.75 -14.12
CA SER A 598 0.31 5.40 -14.19
C SER A 598 1.46 4.45 -14.53
N ARG A 599 1.17 3.28 -15.15
CA ARG A 599 2.15 2.22 -15.43
C ARG A 599 3.34 2.64 -16.31
N CYS A 600 3.17 3.68 -17.13
CA CYS A 600 4.20 4.24 -18.00
C CYS A 600 5.28 5.05 -17.26
N VAL A 601 5.08 5.38 -15.98
CA VAL A 601 6.08 6.10 -15.17
C VAL A 601 6.58 5.22 -14.02
N SER A 602 7.88 5.25 -13.76
CA SER A 602 8.53 4.53 -12.66
C SER A 602 8.71 5.38 -11.40
N ASN A 603 8.71 6.71 -11.54
CA ASN A 603 8.86 7.66 -10.44
C ASN A 603 7.62 7.65 -9.52
N SER A 604 7.83 7.44 -8.22
CA SER A 604 6.79 7.30 -7.19
C SER A 604 5.90 8.54 -7.05
N HIS A 605 6.50 9.73 -7.09
CA HIS A 605 5.77 10.99 -6.99
C HIS A 605 4.87 11.21 -8.20
N LEU A 606 5.38 10.97 -9.41
CA LEU A 606 4.62 11.12 -10.65
C LEU A 606 3.51 10.10 -10.84
N LYS A 607 3.65 8.91 -10.26
CA LYS A 607 2.60 7.88 -10.30
C LYS A 607 1.27 8.35 -9.72
N LEU A 608 1.28 9.31 -8.78
CA LEU A 608 0.08 9.88 -8.18
C LEU A 608 -0.76 10.70 -9.18
N TYR A 609 -0.07 11.35 -10.14
CA TYR A 609 -0.66 12.35 -11.03
C TYR A 609 -0.84 11.85 -12.46
N CYS A 610 0.04 10.95 -12.92
CA CYS A 610 0.07 10.51 -14.32
C CYS A 610 -1.11 9.61 -14.69
N PHE A 611 -1.78 9.92 -15.80
CA PHE A 611 -2.62 8.98 -16.52
C PHE A 611 -1.95 8.65 -17.86
N CYS A 612 -1.61 7.39 -18.11
CA CYS A 612 -0.88 7.01 -19.30
C CYS A 612 -1.76 7.11 -20.55
N LEU A 613 -1.27 7.81 -21.57
CA LEU A 613 -1.90 7.88 -22.88
C LEU A 613 -1.90 6.47 -23.51
N ARG A 614 -3.09 5.98 -23.91
CA ARG A 614 -3.17 4.81 -24.79
C ARG A 614 -2.60 5.24 -26.14
N VAL A 615 -1.45 4.68 -26.52
CA VAL A 615 -0.87 4.91 -27.85
C VAL A 615 -1.83 4.30 -28.88
N SER A 616 -2.59 5.15 -29.59
CA SER A 616 -3.23 4.79 -30.85
C SER A 616 -2.14 4.33 -31.81
N SER A 617 -2.27 3.09 -32.32
CA SER A 617 -1.49 2.48 -33.41
C SER A 617 -0.55 3.44 -34.14
N GLY A 618 0.72 3.46 -33.74
CA GLY A 618 1.74 4.36 -34.29
C GLY A 618 2.92 4.52 -33.32
N PHE A 619 3.85 3.58 -33.38
CA PHE A 619 5.25 3.69 -32.94
C PHE A 619 5.56 4.49 -31.65
N TYR A 620 5.57 3.77 -30.52
CA TYR A 620 6.64 3.83 -29.51
C TYR A 620 6.69 2.46 -28.81
N THR A 621 7.17 1.45 -29.53
CA THR A 621 7.69 0.24 -28.88
C THR A 621 9.11 0.54 -28.47
N SER A 622 9.30 0.98 -27.22
CA SER A 622 10.61 0.93 -26.61
C SER A 622 11.03 -0.55 -26.52
N ASN A 623 12.15 -0.83 -27.19
CA ASN A 623 12.78 -2.12 -27.32
C ASN A 623 13.13 -2.74 -25.96
N ILE A 624 12.46 -3.85 -25.61
CA ILE A 624 12.99 -4.83 -24.64
C ILE A 624 13.08 -6.25 -25.23
N ASN A 625 12.46 -6.54 -26.39
CA ASN A 625 12.49 -7.88 -26.99
C ASN A 625 13.50 -8.06 -28.15
N GLN A 626 14.52 -7.19 -28.28
CA GLN A 626 15.57 -7.36 -29.30
C GLN A 626 16.93 -7.81 -28.74
N LYS A 627 17.09 -8.02 -27.42
CA LYS A 627 18.31 -8.63 -26.85
C LYS A 627 18.19 -10.12 -26.52
N ALA A 628 16.99 -10.72 -26.61
CA ALA A 628 16.79 -12.15 -26.34
C ALA A 628 17.12 -13.06 -27.55
N LEU A 629 17.22 -12.54 -28.77
CA LEU A 629 17.43 -13.37 -29.98
C LEU A 629 18.88 -13.38 -30.52
N VAL A 630 19.80 -12.63 -29.90
CA VAL A 630 21.21 -12.58 -30.32
C VAL A 630 22.14 -13.23 -29.28
N ALA A 631 21.77 -13.22 -27.99
CA ALA A 631 22.55 -13.86 -26.93
C ALA A 631 22.49 -15.41 -26.95
N GLU A 632 21.47 -15.99 -27.60
CA GLU A 632 21.33 -17.45 -27.72
C GLU A 632 22.31 -18.07 -28.76
N ASN A 633 22.93 -17.24 -29.60
CA ASN A 633 23.86 -17.70 -30.65
C ASN A 633 25.36 -17.48 -30.33
N MET A 634 25.73 -16.88 -29.19
CA MET A 634 27.14 -16.71 -28.79
C MET A 634 27.60 -17.59 -27.61
N CYS A 635 26.69 -18.18 -26.81
CA CYS A 635 27.06 -19.12 -25.73
C CYS A 635 27.20 -20.59 -26.19
N LYS A 636 27.47 -20.84 -27.48
CA LYS A 636 27.69 -22.19 -28.03
C LYS A 636 29.14 -22.50 -28.44
N SER A 637 30.10 -21.58 -28.28
CA SER A 637 31.48 -21.82 -28.77
C SER A 637 32.55 -22.11 -27.71
N TYR A 638 32.26 -21.96 -26.41
CA TYR A 638 33.24 -22.28 -25.36
C TYR A 638 32.59 -23.08 -24.23
N TYR A 639 32.48 -24.39 -24.41
CA TYR A 639 32.95 -25.43 -23.49
C TYR A 639 32.54 -26.79 -24.06
N LYS A 640 33.55 -27.59 -24.40
CA LYS A 640 33.41 -29.00 -24.79
C LYS A 640 32.81 -29.80 -23.63
N PRO A 641 31.84 -30.70 -23.86
CA PRO A 641 31.36 -31.62 -22.85
C PRO A 641 32.30 -32.83 -22.75
N LEU A 642 32.79 -33.13 -21.55
CA LEU A 642 33.30 -34.46 -21.20
C LEU A 642 32.10 -35.35 -20.82
N ARG A 643 32.02 -36.48 -21.52
CA ARG A 643 30.98 -37.51 -21.53
C ARG A 643 30.79 -38.17 -20.16
N LEU A 644 29.58 -38.70 -19.89
CA LEU A 644 29.37 -40.15 -19.80
C LEU A 644 27.88 -40.58 -19.90
N CYS A 645 27.65 -41.55 -20.79
CA CYS A 645 26.60 -42.58 -20.97
C CYS A 645 25.19 -42.39 -20.35
N SER A 646 24.11 -42.27 -21.15
CA SER A 646 23.38 -43.26 -21.98
C SER A 646 22.46 -44.20 -21.19
N THR A 647 21.16 -44.12 -21.47
CA THR A 647 20.30 -45.29 -21.72
C THR A 647 19.18 -44.91 -22.70
N GLN A 648 19.02 -45.76 -23.71
CA GLN A 648 18.02 -45.70 -24.77
C GLN A 648 16.61 -45.97 -24.24
N SER A 649 15.58 -45.39 -24.86
CA SER A 649 14.52 -46.19 -25.49
C SER A 649 13.54 -45.31 -26.30
N SER A 650 12.98 -45.95 -27.32
CA SER A 650 12.28 -45.49 -28.52
C SER A 650 10.92 -44.83 -28.32
N LYS A 651 10.58 -43.91 -29.26
CA LYS A 651 9.22 -43.42 -29.53
C LYS A 651 8.49 -44.38 -30.47
N GLU A 652 7.20 -44.60 -30.22
CA GLU A 652 6.25 -45.12 -31.20
C GLU A 652 4.98 -44.22 -31.17
N GLU A 653 4.49 -43.85 -32.36
CA GLU A 653 3.31 -43.02 -32.60
C GLU A 653 2.00 -43.81 -32.50
N LEU A 654 0.91 -43.19 -32.00
CA LEU A 654 -0.45 -43.71 -32.19
C LEU A 654 -1.43 -42.61 -32.65
N LYS A 655 -2.18 -42.90 -33.72
CA LYS A 655 -3.26 -42.08 -34.32
C LYS A 655 -4.57 -42.13 -33.49
N PRO A 656 -5.46 -41.13 -33.60
CA PRO A 656 -6.68 -41.03 -32.77
C PRO A 656 -7.89 -41.80 -33.33
N PRO A 657 -8.84 -42.26 -32.48
CA PRO A 657 -10.05 -42.97 -32.88
C PRO A 657 -11.27 -42.02 -33.09
N PRO A 658 -12.36 -42.51 -33.73
CA PRO A 658 -13.48 -41.69 -34.24
C PRO A 658 -14.51 -41.30 -33.16
N PRO A 659 -15.38 -40.30 -33.42
CA PRO A 659 -16.22 -39.70 -32.38
C PRO A 659 -17.49 -40.50 -32.07
N SER A 660 -17.89 -40.48 -30.80
CA SER A 660 -19.12 -41.06 -30.25
C SER A 660 -20.22 -39.99 -30.01
N PRO A 661 -21.50 -40.37 -29.85
CA PRO A 661 -22.66 -39.50 -30.12
C PRO A 661 -23.06 -38.55 -28.97
N GLU A 662 -23.66 -37.41 -29.33
CA GLU A 662 -24.02 -36.31 -28.42
C GLU A 662 -25.05 -36.67 -27.33
N LYS A 663 -24.71 -36.34 -26.07
CA LYS A 663 -25.55 -36.50 -24.89
C LYS A 663 -26.55 -35.33 -24.76
N LYS A 664 -27.87 -35.59 -24.68
CA LYS A 664 -28.90 -34.55 -24.49
C LYS A 664 -28.68 -33.79 -23.16
N ARG A 665 -28.61 -32.45 -23.24
CA ARG A 665 -28.20 -31.55 -22.14
C ARG A 665 -29.29 -31.33 -21.08
N GLY A 666 -28.90 -31.27 -19.80
CA GLY A 666 -29.80 -31.05 -18.66
C GLY A 666 -30.32 -29.62 -18.50
N LEU A 667 -31.42 -29.45 -17.75
CA LEU A 667 -32.16 -28.18 -17.59
C LEU A 667 -31.30 -27.04 -17.02
N ILE A 668 -30.50 -27.32 -16.00
CA ILE A 668 -29.59 -26.34 -15.37
C ILE A 668 -28.53 -25.87 -16.38
N GLN A 669 -28.06 -26.77 -17.23
CA GLN A 669 -27.06 -26.44 -18.24
C GLN A 669 -27.64 -25.54 -19.34
N ARG A 670 -28.89 -25.78 -19.74
CA ARG A 670 -29.63 -24.88 -20.65
C ARG A 670 -29.88 -23.50 -20.05
N PHE A 671 -30.19 -23.44 -18.75
CA PHE A 671 -30.34 -22.17 -18.04
C PHE A 671 -29.02 -21.37 -18.04
N LYS A 672 -27.89 -22.01 -17.72
CA LYS A 672 -26.56 -21.37 -17.72
C LYS A 672 -26.14 -20.86 -19.10
N GLU A 673 -26.38 -21.66 -20.14
CA GLU A 673 -26.09 -21.26 -21.53
C GLU A 673 -26.92 -20.03 -21.94
N MET A 674 -28.23 -20.05 -21.68
CA MET A 674 -29.09 -18.93 -22.03
C MET A 674 -28.86 -17.70 -21.16
N TYR A 675 -28.37 -17.87 -19.93
CA TYR A 675 -27.89 -16.77 -19.12
C TYR A 675 -26.65 -16.12 -19.77
N ARG A 676 -25.65 -16.91 -20.18
CA ARG A 676 -24.46 -16.37 -20.87
C ARG A 676 -24.85 -15.57 -22.13
N ASP A 677 -25.75 -16.10 -22.94
CA ASP A 677 -26.03 -15.55 -24.27
C ASP A 677 -27.13 -14.47 -24.27
N TYR A 678 -28.08 -14.54 -23.31
CA TYR A 678 -29.29 -13.70 -23.27
C TYR A 678 -29.69 -13.24 -21.86
N TRP A 679 -28.74 -13.05 -20.92
CA TRP A 679 -29.05 -12.66 -19.53
C TRP A 679 -30.02 -11.47 -19.43
N TYR A 680 -29.89 -10.46 -20.32
CA TYR A 680 -30.72 -9.25 -20.33
C TYR A 680 -32.19 -9.51 -20.71
N VAL A 681 -32.52 -10.64 -21.34
CA VAL A 681 -33.91 -11.10 -21.58
C VAL A 681 -34.33 -12.11 -20.52
N LEU A 682 -33.42 -13.01 -20.13
CA LEU A 682 -33.69 -14.10 -19.20
C LEU A 682 -34.00 -13.58 -17.79
N VAL A 683 -33.25 -12.61 -17.28
CA VAL A 683 -33.41 -12.09 -15.92
C VAL A 683 -34.78 -11.44 -15.72
N PRO A 684 -35.26 -10.52 -16.59
CA PRO A 684 -36.62 -9.98 -16.47
C PRO A 684 -37.73 -11.04 -16.53
N VAL A 685 -37.62 -12.02 -17.44
CA VAL A 685 -38.59 -13.12 -17.55
C VAL A 685 -38.59 -13.98 -16.28
N HIS A 686 -37.42 -14.25 -15.70
CA HIS A 686 -37.31 -15.00 -14.46
C HIS A 686 -37.94 -14.27 -13.29
N MET A 687 -37.74 -12.96 -13.18
CA MET A 687 -38.35 -12.14 -12.12
C MET A 687 -39.89 -12.13 -12.24
N ALA A 688 -40.41 -11.89 -13.45
CA ALA A 688 -41.85 -11.85 -13.68
C ALA A 688 -42.54 -13.21 -13.39
N THR A 689 -41.99 -14.29 -13.95
CA THR A 689 -42.54 -15.65 -13.73
C THR A 689 -42.44 -16.07 -12.27
N SER A 690 -41.35 -15.73 -11.59
CA SER A 690 -41.17 -16.05 -10.17
C SER A 690 -42.12 -15.28 -9.25
N ALA A 691 -42.44 -14.01 -9.58
CA ALA A 691 -43.46 -13.25 -8.86
C ALA A 691 -44.85 -13.88 -9.01
N ILE A 692 -45.20 -14.37 -10.21
CA ILE A 692 -46.46 -15.09 -10.47
C ILE A 692 -46.52 -16.38 -9.63
N TRP A 693 -45.46 -17.20 -9.65
CA TRP A 693 -45.42 -18.44 -8.87
C TRP A 693 -45.57 -18.19 -7.36
N PHE A 694 -44.79 -17.25 -6.81
CA PHE A 694 -44.85 -16.97 -5.37
C PHE A 694 -46.19 -16.35 -4.97
N GLY A 695 -46.72 -15.40 -5.75
CA GLY A 695 -48.03 -14.77 -5.52
C GLY A 695 -49.18 -15.78 -5.61
N GLY A 696 -49.14 -16.69 -6.58
CA GLY A 696 -50.13 -17.77 -6.73
C GLY A 696 -50.15 -18.72 -5.55
N PHE A 697 -48.96 -19.17 -5.09
CA PHE A 697 -48.89 -20.00 -3.88
C PHE A 697 -49.35 -19.26 -2.64
N TYR A 698 -48.94 -18.00 -2.46
CA TYR A 698 -49.40 -17.20 -1.33
C TYR A 698 -50.93 -17.05 -1.32
N TYR A 699 -51.55 -16.84 -2.47
CA TYR A 699 -53.01 -16.77 -2.60
C TYR A 699 -53.68 -18.12 -2.29
N ALA A 700 -53.14 -19.23 -2.80
CA ALA A 700 -53.66 -20.57 -2.55
C ALA A 700 -53.61 -20.92 -1.05
N VAL A 701 -52.46 -20.70 -0.40
CA VAL A 701 -52.29 -20.91 1.04
C VAL A 701 -53.27 -20.03 1.84
N ARG A 702 -53.40 -18.75 1.47
CA ARG A 702 -54.32 -17.83 2.15
C ARG A 702 -55.80 -18.19 1.95
N SER A 703 -56.13 -18.88 0.86
CA SER A 703 -57.49 -19.34 0.55
C SER A 703 -57.84 -20.67 1.22
N GLY A 704 -56.96 -21.21 2.07
CA GLY A 704 -57.22 -22.42 2.86
C GLY A 704 -56.76 -23.72 2.21
N VAL A 705 -55.91 -23.68 1.17
CA VAL A 705 -55.30 -24.89 0.60
C VAL A 705 -54.33 -25.51 1.61
N ASP A 706 -54.57 -26.77 1.95
CA ASP A 706 -53.71 -27.54 2.85
C ASP A 706 -52.42 -28.00 2.15
N VAL A 707 -51.36 -27.22 2.39
CA VAL A 707 -50.02 -27.45 1.82
C VAL A 707 -49.37 -28.73 2.37
N VAL A 708 -49.72 -29.12 3.60
CA VAL A 708 -49.12 -30.29 4.26
C VAL A 708 -49.62 -31.55 3.57
N SER A 709 -50.93 -31.68 3.37
CA SER A 709 -51.54 -32.78 2.61
C SER A 709 -51.03 -32.86 1.16
N LEU A 710 -50.78 -31.70 0.52
CA LEU A 710 -50.24 -31.68 -0.84
C LEU A 710 -48.78 -32.18 -0.90
N PHE A 711 -47.93 -31.83 0.07
CA PHE A 711 -46.55 -32.33 0.11
C PHE A 711 -46.43 -33.81 0.47
N GLU A 712 -47.37 -34.33 1.28
CA GLU A 712 -47.49 -35.77 1.52
C GLU A 712 -47.82 -36.52 0.22
N SER A 713 -48.74 -35.98 -0.60
CA SER A 713 -49.07 -36.57 -1.92
C SER A 713 -47.93 -36.54 -2.93
N LEU A 714 -46.94 -35.65 -2.74
CA LEU A 714 -45.77 -35.50 -3.61
C LEU A 714 -44.53 -36.26 -3.10
N GLY A 715 -44.66 -37.01 -2.00
CA GLY A 715 -43.58 -37.87 -1.47
C GLY A 715 -42.41 -37.10 -0.83
N VAL A 716 -42.68 -35.92 -0.26
CA VAL A 716 -41.65 -35.11 0.42
C VAL A 716 -41.30 -35.72 1.79
N SER A 717 -40.02 -35.78 2.13
CA SER A 717 -39.51 -36.39 3.37
C SER A 717 -40.06 -35.74 4.65
N GLU A 718 -40.49 -36.55 5.63
CA GLU A 718 -41.05 -36.10 6.92
C GLU A 718 -40.14 -35.12 7.68
N LYS A 719 -38.81 -35.30 7.62
CA LYS A 719 -37.82 -34.40 8.26
C LYS A 719 -37.91 -32.95 7.76
N LEU A 720 -38.39 -32.73 6.54
CA LEU A 720 -38.57 -31.39 5.98
C LEU A 720 -39.95 -30.78 6.34
N MET A 721 -40.90 -31.64 6.75
CA MET A 721 -42.30 -31.27 6.99
C MET A 721 -42.62 -31.03 8.47
N GLU A 722 -41.83 -31.59 9.38
CA GLU A 722 -41.97 -31.44 10.84
C GLU A 722 -42.06 -29.97 11.31
N PRO A 723 -41.26 -29.02 10.78
CA PRO A 723 -41.39 -27.60 11.12
C PRO A 723 -42.64 -26.94 10.54
N LEU A 724 -43.22 -27.49 9.47
CA LEU A 724 -44.38 -26.96 8.76
C LEU A 724 -45.71 -27.39 9.39
N LYS A 725 -45.71 -28.45 10.20
CA LYS A 725 -46.89 -28.99 10.92
C LYS A 725 -47.23 -28.22 12.22
N GLN A 726 -46.36 -27.31 12.67
CA GLN A 726 -46.60 -26.53 13.90
C GLN A 726 -47.65 -25.42 13.67
N THR A 727 -48.63 -25.32 14.57
CA THR A 727 -49.68 -24.29 14.58
C THR A 727 -49.11 -22.91 14.89
N GLY A 728 -48.48 -22.30 13.88
CA GLY A 728 -47.81 -21.00 14.00
C GLY A 728 -47.03 -20.56 12.76
N VAL A 729 -46.88 -21.41 11.75
CA VAL A 729 -46.17 -21.06 10.50
C VAL A 729 -47.01 -20.10 9.66
N GLY A 730 -46.56 -18.86 9.52
CA GLY A 730 -47.28 -17.83 8.75
C GLY A 730 -47.36 -18.16 7.25
N TYR A 731 -48.40 -17.67 6.57
CA TYR A 731 -48.70 -17.96 5.16
C TYR A 731 -47.52 -17.73 4.18
N PHE A 732 -46.60 -16.81 4.49
CA PHE A 732 -45.40 -16.57 3.68
C PHE A 732 -44.42 -17.74 3.67
N ALA A 733 -44.25 -18.43 4.81
CA ALA A 733 -43.33 -19.55 4.92
C ALA A 733 -43.86 -20.79 4.18
N LEU A 734 -45.17 -21.06 4.28
CA LEU A 734 -45.85 -22.11 3.51
C LEU A 734 -45.79 -21.84 2.01
N ALA A 735 -46.06 -20.60 1.58
CA ALA A 735 -45.95 -20.20 0.17
C ALA A 735 -44.50 -20.32 -0.37
N PHE A 736 -43.51 -19.97 0.45
CA PHE A 736 -42.09 -20.13 0.10
C PHE A 736 -41.67 -21.60 -0.04
N ALA A 737 -42.18 -22.48 0.83
CA ALA A 737 -41.94 -23.91 0.71
C ALA A 737 -42.48 -24.47 -0.61
N MET A 738 -43.72 -24.11 -0.99
CA MET A 738 -44.30 -24.48 -2.30
C MET A 738 -43.48 -23.94 -3.47
N TYR A 739 -43.08 -22.67 -3.38
CA TYR A 739 -42.23 -22.02 -4.37
C TYR A 739 -40.88 -22.73 -4.57
N LYS A 740 -40.27 -23.23 -3.49
CA LYS A 740 -39.03 -24.02 -3.56
C LYS A 740 -39.26 -25.42 -4.13
N ALA A 741 -40.35 -26.08 -3.77
CA ALA A 741 -40.68 -27.42 -4.26
C ALA A 741 -40.81 -27.47 -5.79
N VAL A 742 -41.42 -26.44 -6.40
CA VAL A 742 -41.61 -26.39 -7.87
C VAL A 742 -40.43 -25.78 -8.63
N THR A 743 -39.25 -25.64 -8.02
CA THR A 743 -38.07 -25.01 -8.65
C THR A 743 -37.73 -25.59 -10.03
N PRO A 744 -37.71 -26.92 -10.25
CA PRO A 744 -37.44 -27.46 -11.59
C PRO A 744 -38.44 -27.00 -12.65
N LEU A 745 -39.73 -26.98 -12.31
CA LEU A 745 -40.79 -26.53 -13.21
C LEU A 745 -40.69 -25.02 -13.46
N ARG A 746 -40.42 -24.22 -12.42
CA ARG A 746 -40.23 -22.77 -12.53
C ARG A 746 -39.10 -22.41 -13.50
N TYR A 747 -37.96 -23.11 -13.40
CA TYR A 747 -36.83 -22.89 -14.31
C TYR A 747 -37.16 -23.34 -15.73
N ALA A 748 -37.93 -24.42 -15.92
CA ALA A 748 -38.41 -24.82 -17.24
C ALA A 748 -39.32 -23.76 -17.88
N VAL A 749 -40.27 -23.20 -17.11
CA VAL A 749 -41.16 -22.11 -17.56
C VAL A 749 -40.37 -20.84 -17.87
N THR A 750 -39.40 -20.45 -17.03
CA THR A 750 -38.51 -19.33 -17.33
C THR A 750 -37.74 -19.57 -18.63
N ILE A 751 -37.22 -20.77 -18.86
CA ILE A 751 -36.48 -21.07 -20.09
C ILE A 751 -37.38 -20.97 -21.32
N GLY A 752 -38.58 -21.56 -21.26
CA GLY A 752 -39.57 -21.48 -22.32
C GLY A 752 -40.02 -20.04 -22.60
N GLY A 753 -40.34 -19.28 -21.56
CA GLY A 753 -40.75 -17.88 -21.65
C GLY A 753 -39.65 -17.00 -22.25
N THR A 754 -38.39 -17.23 -21.85
CA THR A 754 -37.24 -16.51 -22.41
C THR A 754 -37.05 -16.86 -23.89
N THR A 755 -37.21 -18.13 -24.27
CA THR A 755 -37.12 -18.56 -25.67
C THR A 755 -38.18 -17.88 -26.55
N VAL A 756 -39.42 -17.77 -26.06
CA VAL A 756 -40.51 -17.07 -26.76
C VAL A 756 -40.26 -15.57 -26.83
N ALA A 757 -39.79 -14.97 -25.73
CA ALA A 757 -39.43 -13.56 -25.67
C ALA A 757 -38.32 -13.21 -26.66
N ILE A 758 -37.26 -14.03 -26.74
CA ILE A 758 -36.19 -13.87 -27.72
C ILE A 758 -36.76 -13.94 -29.14
N LYS A 759 -37.56 -14.96 -29.47
CA LYS A 759 -38.17 -15.09 -30.80
C LYS A 759 -39.00 -13.86 -31.19
N LYS A 760 -39.83 -13.34 -30.28
CA LYS A 760 -40.64 -12.14 -30.54
C LYS A 760 -39.78 -10.86 -30.65
N LEU A 761 -38.84 -10.66 -29.74
CA LEU A 761 -37.97 -9.48 -29.73
C LEU A 761 -37.05 -9.46 -30.95
N THR A 762 -36.59 -10.62 -31.43
CA THR A 762 -35.82 -10.74 -32.68
C THR A 762 -36.71 -10.47 -33.90
N ALA A 763 -37.94 -10.99 -33.93
CA ALA A 763 -38.87 -10.74 -35.04
C ALA A 763 -39.27 -9.26 -35.17
N ILE A 764 -39.30 -8.51 -34.06
CA ILE A 764 -39.60 -7.06 -34.02
C ILE A 764 -38.33 -6.22 -34.21
N GLY A 765 -37.16 -6.86 -34.38
CA GLY A 765 -35.88 -6.18 -34.67
C GLY A 765 -35.21 -5.51 -33.47
N TRP A 766 -35.72 -5.71 -32.25
CA TRP A 766 -35.18 -5.11 -31.03
C TRP A 766 -33.90 -5.79 -30.55
N ILE A 767 -33.69 -7.07 -30.88
CA ILE A 767 -32.46 -7.81 -30.56
C ILE A 767 -31.94 -8.58 -31.78
N LYS A 768 -30.63 -8.53 -32.04
CA LYS A 768 -29.99 -9.28 -33.13
C LYS A 768 -29.74 -10.74 -32.71
N PRO A 769 -29.92 -11.73 -33.61
CA PRO A 769 -29.58 -13.11 -33.31
C PRO A 769 -28.06 -13.25 -33.12
N VAL A 770 -27.64 -14.04 -32.12
CA VAL A 770 -26.23 -14.35 -31.89
C VAL A 770 -25.70 -15.22 -33.06
N PRO A 771 -24.56 -14.88 -33.70
CA PRO A 771 -24.02 -15.66 -34.82
C PRO A 771 -23.65 -17.10 -34.42
N SER A 772 -23.76 -18.06 -35.35
CA SER A 772 -23.35 -19.45 -35.11
C SER A 772 -21.84 -19.57 -34.90
N LYS A 773 -21.40 -20.67 -34.26
CA LYS A 773 -19.97 -20.94 -34.02
C LYS A 773 -19.17 -21.08 -35.33
N GLU A 774 -19.79 -21.58 -36.40
CA GLU A 774 -19.17 -21.68 -37.72
C GLU A 774 -18.92 -20.30 -38.32
N ARG A 775 -19.91 -19.41 -38.27
CA ARG A 775 -19.78 -18.03 -38.77
C ARG A 775 -18.76 -17.21 -37.97
N LEU A 776 -18.63 -17.50 -36.66
CA LEU A 776 -17.59 -16.90 -35.82
C LEU A 776 -16.19 -17.37 -36.20
N LYS A 777 -16.03 -18.63 -36.65
CA LYS A 777 -14.74 -19.15 -37.16
C LYS A 777 -14.38 -18.54 -38.52
N GLU A 778 -15.36 -18.39 -39.42
CA GLU A 778 -15.15 -17.72 -40.71
C GLU A 778 -14.71 -16.27 -40.53
N MET A 779 -15.39 -15.52 -39.65
CA MET A 779 -15.01 -14.15 -39.31
C MET A 779 -13.61 -14.04 -38.68
N LEU A 780 -13.15 -15.07 -37.96
CA LEU A 780 -11.80 -15.11 -37.38
C LEU A 780 -10.74 -15.44 -38.45
N GLN A 781 -11.09 -16.30 -39.41
CA GLN A 781 -10.21 -16.69 -40.51
C GLN A 781 -10.01 -15.52 -41.50
N GLU A 782 -11.10 -14.85 -41.90
CA GLU A 782 -11.07 -13.67 -42.77
C GLU A 782 -10.27 -12.51 -42.14
N LYS A 783 -10.34 -12.37 -40.82
CA LYS A 783 -9.56 -11.37 -40.09
C LYS A 783 -8.08 -11.73 -39.99
N LYS A 784 -7.73 -13.03 -40.01
CA LYS A 784 -6.34 -13.52 -40.02
C LYS A 784 -5.68 -13.32 -41.37
N GLU A 785 -6.41 -13.57 -42.46
CA GLU A 785 -5.94 -13.38 -43.83
C GLU A 785 -5.72 -11.89 -44.13
N ASN A 786 -6.69 -11.03 -43.80
CA ASN A 786 -6.54 -9.58 -43.90
C ASN A 786 -5.37 -9.02 -43.08
N LEU A 787 -5.03 -9.65 -41.94
CA LEU A 787 -3.86 -9.25 -41.15
C LEU A 787 -2.56 -9.68 -41.82
N HIS A 788 -2.54 -10.85 -42.45
CA HIS A 788 -1.37 -11.38 -43.13
C HIS A 788 -1.03 -10.57 -44.39
N ASP A 789 -2.04 -10.17 -45.16
CA ASP A 789 -1.85 -9.36 -46.35
C ASP A 789 -1.35 -7.96 -46.00
N LYS A 790 -1.95 -7.32 -44.99
CA LYS A 790 -1.45 -6.03 -44.46
C LYS A 790 -0.03 -6.11 -43.91
N PHE A 791 0.33 -7.24 -43.30
CA PHE A 791 1.69 -7.46 -42.82
C PHE A 791 2.69 -7.59 -43.98
N ASN A 792 2.32 -8.30 -45.05
CA ASN A 792 3.16 -8.46 -46.22
C ASN A 792 3.33 -7.15 -47.02
N GLU A 793 2.26 -6.37 -47.18
CA GLU A 793 2.35 -5.02 -47.77
C GLU A 793 3.24 -4.10 -46.94
N SER A 794 3.08 -4.09 -45.61
CA SER A 794 3.92 -3.28 -44.73
C SER A 794 5.38 -3.74 -44.75
N LYS A 795 5.65 -5.04 -44.90
CA LYS A 795 7.00 -5.60 -45.04
C LYS A 795 7.66 -5.17 -46.35
N GLN A 796 6.93 -5.18 -47.46
CA GLN A 796 7.43 -4.72 -48.76
C GLN A 796 7.71 -3.21 -48.75
N HIS A 797 6.80 -2.41 -48.18
CA HIS A 797 6.99 -0.97 -48.02
C HIS A 797 8.21 -0.64 -47.15
N TYR A 798 8.42 -1.39 -46.07
CA TYR A 798 9.59 -1.22 -45.21
C TYR A 798 10.91 -1.59 -45.91
N HIS A 799 10.93 -2.67 -46.69
CA HIS A 799 12.12 -3.04 -47.49
C HIS A 799 12.44 -2.00 -48.56
N ALA A 800 11.43 -1.41 -49.21
CA ALA A 800 11.62 -0.33 -50.18
C ALA A 800 12.23 0.91 -49.52
N GLN A 801 11.71 1.33 -48.36
CA GLN A 801 12.24 2.48 -47.61
C GLN A 801 13.67 2.26 -47.11
N ILE A 802 14.04 1.04 -46.69
CA ILE A 802 15.41 0.73 -46.31
C ILE A 802 16.34 0.83 -47.51
N LYS A 803 15.93 0.32 -48.67
CA LYS A 803 16.75 0.38 -49.88
C LYS A 803 16.97 1.82 -50.35
N GLU A 804 15.93 2.66 -50.25
CA GLU A 804 16.02 4.08 -50.53
C GLU A 804 16.94 4.82 -49.54
N LYS A 805 16.81 4.56 -48.23
CA LYS A 805 17.70 5.12 -47.20
C LYS A 805 19.15 4.64 -47.34
N GLN A 806 19.38 3.38 -47.67
CA GLN A 806 20.74 2.88 -47.93
C GLN A 806 21.37 3.58 -49.14
N THR A 807 20.58 3.84 -50.19
CA THR A 807 21.05 4.56 -51.38
C THR A 807 21.36 6.03 -51.04
N GLN A 808 20.50 6.70 -50.27
CA GLN A 808 20.73 8.08 -49.81
C GLN A 808 21.97 8.19 -48.91
N VAL A 809 22.17 7.24 -48.00
CA VAL A 809 23.35 7.21 -47.11
C VAL A 809 24.64 6.94 -47.90
N ILE A 810 24.61 6.08 -48.91
CA ILE A 810 25.78 5.83 -49.78
C ILE A 810 26.13 7.08 -50.60
N ASP A 811 25.13 7.80 -51.12
CA ASP A 811 25.35 9.05 -51.86
C ASP A 811 25.78 10.22 -50.96
N GLU A 812 25.39 10.21 -49.68
CA GLU A 812 25.83 11.17 -48.67
C GLU A 812 27.28 10.87 -48.21
N MET A 813 27.65 9.59 -48.05
CA MET A 813 29.03 9.17 -47.79
C MET A 813 29.98 9.51 -48.95
N ARG A 814 29.53 9.37 -50.21
CA ARG A 814 30.32 9.80 -51.39
C ARG A 814 30.53 11.31 -51.43
N ARG A 815 29.52 12.11 -51.05
CA ARG A 815 29.65 13.58 -50.96
C ARG A 815 30.60 14.02 -49.84
N ASN A 816 30.56 13.37 -48.68
CA ASN A 816 31.41 13.72 -47.54
C ASN A 816 32.88 13.31 -47.72
N ASN A 817 33.17 12.20 -48.41
CA ASN A 817 34.55 11.83 -48.76
C ASN A 817 35.17 12.73 -49.84
N GLY A 818 34.36 13.35 -50.70
CA GLY A 818 34.82 14.37 -51.67
C GLY A 818 35.28 15.68 -51.01
N LEU A 819 34.67 16.07 -49.88
CA LEU A 819 35.05 17.25 -49.10
C LEU A 819 36.28 17.01 -48.18
N ALA A 820 36.50 15.77 -47.74
CA ALA A 820 37.67 15.41 -46.93
C ALA A 820 39.00 15.43 -47.71
N ILE A 821 38.97 15.25 -49.04
CA ILE A 821 40.15 15.30 -49.91
C ILE A 821 40.57 16.75 -50.24
N VAL A 822 39.62 17.70 -50.23
CA VAL A 822 39.87 19.14 -50.48
C VAL A 822 40.46 19.85 -49.25
N CYS A 823 40.15 19.38 -48.03
CA CYS A 823 40.70 19.93 -46.79
C CYS A 823 42.08 19.39 -46.40
N TYR A 824 42.55 18.30 -47.02
CA TYR A 824 43.90 17.76 -46.78
C TYR A 824 44.96 18.35 -47.75
N ALA A 825 44.54 18.98 -48.85
CA ALA A 825 45.42 19.63 -49.82
C ALA A 825 45.77 21.10 -49.48
N THR A 826 44.97 21.77 -48.65
CA THR A 826 45.15 23.19 -48.30
C THR A 826 46.00 23.43 -47.03
N LYS A 827 46.38 22.37 -46.29
CA LYS A 827 47.29 22.47 -45.14
C LYS A 827 48.76 22.15 -45.45
N LYS A 828 49.11 21.88 -46.71
CA LYS A 828 50.49 21.59 -47.15
C LYS A 828 51.15 22.70 -47.99
N THR A 829 50.46 23.82 -48.20
CA THR A 829 50.97 25.01 -48.92
C THR A 829 51.10 26.25 -48.04
N ALA A 830 50.95 26.12 -46.72
CA ALA A 830 51.27 27.17 -45.74
C ALA A 830 52.52 26.83 -44.89
N ALA A 831 53.34 25.90 -45.38
CA ALA A 831 54.65 25.55 -44.86
C ALA A 831 55.63 25.34 -46.03
N VAL A 832 55.78 26.39 -46.84
CA VAL A 832 56.98 26.79 -47.60
C VAL A 832 56.95 28.31 -47.65
#